data_AF-A0A507ALR5-F1
#
_entry.id   AF-A0A507ALR5-F1
#
_cell.length_a   1.000
_cell.length_b   1.000
_cell.length_c   1.000
_cell.angle_alpha   90.00
_cell.angle_beta   90.00
_cell.angle_gamma   90.00
#
_symmetry.space_group_name_H-M   'P 1'
#
loop_
_entity.id
_entity.type
_entity.pdbx_description
1 polymer ?
#
loop_
_entity_poly.entity_id
_entity_poly.type
_entity_poly.pdbx_seq_one_letter_code
_entity_poly.pdbx_strand_id
1 'polypeptide(L)'
;MSLQALRRFGVSAAPRREGLADDTTGSKPIAASWMYLSDDQKYDTIPSAWNSINFKVVDYLYVGPLGVQEDGTFGIYNSSATGPLAHRLKWTIKTAREQNPDIKIIVSQWWGSGAHSWGEALSALKNDENVDKYTTSVKTFMEHWKDVNGYDIDYESNNVVDRVPMVLSQIRNKLQSIEGRKFVVTVSPSVTTNLDKAKASLDYVNLQTYAGGISLTPQQFVDLGFKAEQLLYGICAESGCQSPSLVEVKKAYTKGHLTGIHMYRLNSGNYGEEGQNLNKTQALCNKFDANMRTTCLSLLLSGAVAHEQLQHSFAASDICYWSPLLSDTTSSFCQASLLRKFRPAASPDSRSRKNATQGTTYPNVWEGPSHCWEGLCVYSNKGFAGGIVLVTTPSNADKVKQITQNYQPSSSHKPSGDADTRPPPPYRAAHIPGKGTGLVATRRIEIGEPIMAQLPAVLVHRSFFAGGAAGAFSRAGHARILAAAVDELPAPRRALFASQAAQPGGDRYTSIMVTNSFQMDLGGGGGGEDDRDQGAGHHFGNFPEVSRLNHDCRPNLIFRIAPDTMAHGTYATRPVAAGEELSISYIDLFLPQAERRAQLQLSWGFRCSCAACTGRDINNKPPGGGAAVARDHHEEEEQEEDTEEYEDDEAAIARSDSRLREIERLEAQLSDLQSANITPAVVDRLVHLYERERLDAKAAGGWTVAAMNYAMLGQEDKARRLAGMAARAVALEYGEDAPDAVVMRDLARNPKGHWTWNARVGRKA
;
A
#
# COMPACT_ATOMS: atom_id res chain seq x y z
N MET A 1 13.81 57.27 25.85
CA MET A 1 13.39 57.46 27.26
C MET A 1 13.54 56.12 27.98
N SER A 2 14.22 56.11 29.13
CA SER A 2 14.89 54.94 29.70
C SER A 2 13.98 54.02 30.51
N LEU A 3 14.44 52.75 30.61
CA LEU A 3 14.14 51.83 31.69
C LEU A 3 14.41 52.48 33.06
N GLN A 4 13.38 52.69 33.89
CA GLN A 4 13.48 52.85 35.35
C GLN A 4 12.07 53.04 35.97
N ALA A 5 11.39 51.96 36.30
CA ALA A 5 10.40 51.94 37.37
C ALA A 5 10.13 50.50 37.79
N LEU A 6 10.16 50.25 39.10
CA LEU A 6 9.85 48.99 39.81
C LEU A 6 11.04 48.08 40.15
N ARG A 7 12.02 48.65 40.84
CA ARG A 7 12.55 48.03 42.08
C ARG A 7 12.27 48.98 43.24
N ARG A 8 11.31 48.62 44.11
CA ARG A 8 11.24 49.11 45.50
C ARG A 8 10.73 47.97 46.39
N PHE A 9 11.48 47.74 47.48
CA PHE A 9 11.25 46.82 48.60
C PHE A 9 11.55 45.34 48.29
N GLY A 10 12.65 44.68 48.67
CA GLY A 10 13.72 44.97 49.62
C GLY A 10 13.73 43.98 50.78
N VAL A 11 14.36 42.79 50.64
CA VAL A 11 14.92 41.99 51.75
C VAL A 11 16.16 41.21 51.27
N SER A 12 17.19 41.22 52.13
CA SER A 12 18.57 40.74 51.98
C SER A 12 18.74 39.21 52.00
N ALA A 13 19.88 38.78 51.45
CA ALA A 13 20.34 37.41 51.19
C ALA A 13 20.86 36.64 52.42
N ALA A 14 20.77 35.30 52.36
CA ALA A 14 21.74 34.32 52.83
C ALA A 14 21.44 32.91 52.23
N PRO A 15 22.37 31.94 52.32
CA PRO A 15 23.45 31.62 51.40
C PRO A 15 23.06 30.58 50.32
N ARG A 16 23.89 30.44 49.28
CA ARG A 16 23.76 29.44 48.19
C ARG A 16 23.57 28.04 48.77
N ARG A 17 22.34 27.52 48.70
CA ARG A 17 22.12 26.10 48.47
C ARG A 17 22.20 25.90 46.96
N GLU A 18 23.07 25.01 46.52
CA GLU A 18 23.03 24.38 45.20
C GLU A 18 21.69 23.61 45.11
N GLY A 19 20.63 24.36 44.82
CA GLY A 19 19.29 23.86 44.64
C GLY A 19 19.08 23.65 43.15
N LEU A 20 19.01 22.37 42.79
CA LEU A 20 18.09 21.82 41.78
C LEU A 20 17.93 22.72 40.55
N ALA A 21 18.82 22.49 39.58
CA ALA A 21 18.48 22.77 38.19
C ALA A 21 17.12 22.12 37.91
N ASP A 22 16.19 22.98 37.51
CA ASP A 22 14.94 22.63 36.85
C ASP A 22 15.31 21.85 35.57
N ASP A 23 15.48 20.54 35.72
CA ASP A 23 15.83 19.61 34.64
C ASP A 23 14.56 19.16 33.93
N THR A 24 13.91 20.10 33.25
CA THR A 24 13.15 19.77 32.05
C THR A 24 14.03 20.09 30.85
N THR A 25 15.14 19.37 30.69
CA THR A 25 15.92 19.40 29.45
C THR A 25 15.16 18.61 28.38
N GLY A 26 14.59 19.33 27.41
CA GLY A 26 14.13 18.71 26.17
C GLY A 26 15.33 18.06 25.48
N SER A 27 15.42 16.73 25.51
CA SER A 27 16.49 15.98 24.88
C SER A 27 16.45 16.20 23.36
N LYS A 28 17.64 16.30 22.75
CA LYS A 28 17.79 16.38 21.30
C LYS A 28 17.06 15.17 20.68
N PRO A 29 16.24 15.37 19.62
CA PRO A 29 15.61 14.27 18.91
C PRO A 29 16.64 13.24 18.44
N ILE A 30 16.33 11.95 18.61
CA ILE A 30 17.22 10.86 18.21
C ILE A 30 17.02 10.54 16.72
N ALA A 31 18.09 10.56 15.94
CA ALA A 31 18.13 9.94 14.62
C ALA A 31 18.87 8.60 14.70
N ALA A 32 18.13 7.51 14.51
CA ALA A 32 18.69 6.17 14.53
C ALA A 32 18.61 5.50 13.17
N SER A 33 19.52 4.58 12.89
CA SER A 33 19.49 3.85 11.61
C SER A 33 20.11 2.46 11.71
N TRP A 34 19.69 1.54 10.85
CA TRP A 34 20.30 0.23 10.68
C TRP A 34 21.44 0.23 9.68
N MET A 35 22.40 -0.65 9.91
CA MET A 35 23.41 -1.06 8.95
C MET A 35 23.57 -2.57 8.97
N TYR A 36 23.38 -3.18 7.80
CA TYR A 36 23.40 -4.63 7.64
C TYR A 36 24.78 -5.10 7.16
N LEU A 37 25.48 -5.83 8.01
CA LEU A 37 26.85 -6.31 7.76
C LEU A 37 26.91 -7.34 6.63
N SER A 38 25.80 -8.00 6.32
CA SER A 38 25.70 -9.10 5.36
C SER A 38 24.99 -8.69 4.05
N ASP A 39 25.10 -7.42 3.66
CA ASP A 39 24.38 -6.84 2.52
C ASP A 39 24.71 -7.44 1.14
N ASP A 40 25.88 -8.07 0.99
CA ASP A 40 26.26 -8.79 -0.22
C ASP A 40 26.91 -10.14 0.11
N GLN A 41 27.07 -11.02 -0.89
CA GLN A 41 27.69 -12.32 -0.73
C GLN A 41 29.24 -12.28 -0.69
N LYS A 42 29.87 -11.09 -0.68
CA LYS A 42 31.33 -10.90 -0.72
C LYS A 42 31.91 -10.58 0.66
N TYR A 43 31.58 -11.44 1.62
CA TYR A 43 31.69 -11.13 3.03
C TYR A 43 33.07 -10.70 3.51
N ASP A 44 34.15 -11.22 2.93
CA ASP A 44 35.55 -10.92 3.30
C ASP A 44 36.05 -9.51 2.93
N THR A 45 35.24 -8.72 2.23
CA THR A 45 35.61 -7.38 1.78
C THR A 45 34.65 -6.32 2.30
N ILE A 46 35.12 -5.08 2.42
CA ILE A 46 34.24 -3.92 2.62
C ILE A 46 33.77 -3.45 1.24
N PRO A 47 32.45 -3.42 0.97
CA PRO A 47 31.94 -2.87 -0.28
C PRO A 47 32.42 -1.42 -0.45
N SER A 48 33.02 -1.10 -1.60
CA SER A 48 33.56 0.25 -1.87
C SER A 48 32.50 1.35 -1.73
N ALA A 49 31.25 1.00 -2.08
CA ALA A 49 30.02 1.74 -1.84
C ALA A 49 29.88 2.31 -0.42
N TRP A 50 30.24 1.54 0.61
CA TRP A 50 30.01 1.90 2.00
C TRP A 50 30.80 3.14 2.44
N ASN A 51 31.89 3.47 1.74
CA ASN A 51 32.66 4.70 2.01
C ASN A 51 31.84 5.99 1.79
N SER A 52 30.72 5.91 1.07
CA SER A 52 29.83 7.04 0.82
C SER A 52 28.72 7.20 1.87
N ILE A 53 28.60 6.26 2.83
CA ILE A 53 27.59 6.33 3.89
C ILE A 53 27.90 7.50 4.82
N ASN A 54 26.89 8.34 5.05
CA ASN A 54 26.99 9.53 5.90
C ASN A 54 26.58 9.21 7.34
N PHE A 55 27.56 8.97 8.22
CA PHE A 55 27.31 8.72 9.65
C PHE A 55 27.20 10.00 10.47
N LYS A 56 27.50 11.18 9.91
CA LYS A 56 27.50 12.47 10.63
C LYS A 56 26.16 12.83 11.27
N VAL A 57 25.08 12.28 10.74
CA VAL A 57 23.69 12.58 11.13
C VAL A 57 23.01 11.41 11.85
N VAL A 58 23.77 10.38 12.26
CA VAL A 58 23.25 9.22 12.96
C VAL A 58 23.68 9.29 14.42
N ASP A 59 22.72 9.35 15.35
CA ASP A 59 22.99 9.32 16.79
C ASP A 59 23.12 7.87 17.29
N TYR A 60 22.29 6.95 16.79
CA TYR A 60 22.26 5.53 17.17
C TYR A 60 22.31 4.64 15.92
N LEU A 61 23.38 3.85 15.78
CA LEU A 61 23.58 2.92 14.68
C LEU A 61 23.34 1.49 15.14
N TYR A 62 22.28 0.87 14.65
CA TYR A 62 21.96 -0.54 14.86
C TYR A 62 22.71 -1.39 13.85
N VAL A 63 23.42 -2.42 14.31
CA VAL A 63 24.29 -3.24 13.47
C VAL A 63 23.96 -4.72 13.66
N GLY A 64 23.74 -5.41 12.55
CA GLY A 64 23.41 -6.83 12.49
C GLY A 64 23.89 -7.45 11.17
N PRO A 65 23.75 -8.77 10.95
CA PRO A 65 23.15 -9.71 11.88
C PRO A 65 24.17 -10.17 12.95
N LEU A 66 23.73 -10.14 14.21
CA LEU A 66 24.29 -10.94 15.31
C LEU A 66 23.18 -11.85 15.82
N GLY A 67 23.51 -12.93 16.52
CA GLY A 67 22.45 -13.82 16.99
C GLY A 67 22.87 -14.93 17.92
N VAL A 68 21.91 -15.78 18.26
CA VAL A 68 22.13 -17.04 18.96
C VAL A 68 23.01 -17.94 18.06
N GLN A 69 24.13 -18.40 18.58
CA GLN A 69 25.06 -19.31 17.91
C GLN A 69 24.61 -20.77 18.11
N GLU A 70 25.20 -21.70 17.38
CA GLU A 70 24.90 -23.15 17.50
C GLU A 70 25.07 -23.68 18.93
N ASP A 71 26.02 -23.11 19.69
CA ASP A 71 26.25 -23.47 21.08
C ASP A 71 25.30 -22.77 22.07
N GLY A 72 24.36 -21.95 21.59
CA GLY A 72 23.40 -21.19 22.39
C GLY A 72 23.95 -19.90 23.00
N THR A 73 25.16 -19.47 22.63
CA THR A 73 25.72 -18.16 23.03
C THR A 73 25.33 -17.05 22.05
N PHE A 74 25.58 -15.78 22.40
CA PHE A 74 25.40 -14.62 21.53
C PHE A 74 26.72 -14.27 20.85
N GLY A 75 26.67 -13.99 19.55
CA GLY A 75 27.86 -13.62 18.80
C GLY A 75 27.60 -13.06 17.41
N ILE A 76 28.69 -12.59 16.79
CA ILE A 76 28.73 -12.26 15.37
C ILE A 76 28.88 -13.57 14.61
N TYR A 77 28.00 -13.81 13.65
CA TYR A 77 28.06 -15.05 12.87
C TYR A 77 29.34 -15.09 12.02
N ASN A 78 30.05 -16.20 12.10
CA ASN A 78 31.27 -16.46 11.34
C ASN A 78 31.23 -17.89 10.83
N SER A 79 30.97 -18.06 9.54
CA SER A 79 30.83 -19.37 8.91
C SER A 79 31.50 -19.41 7.54
N SER A 80 31.67 -20.61 6.99
CA SER A 80 32.08 -20.80 5.60
C SER A 80 31.07 -20.23 4.60
N ALA A 81 29.79 -20.08 4.98
CA ALA A 81 28.74 -19.53 4.14
C ALA A 81 28.73 -17.98 4.13
N THR A 82 29.24 -17.35 5.19
CA THR A 82 29.10 -15.89 5.41
C THR A 82 30.41 -15.15 5.70
N GLY A 83 31.55 -15.85 5.64
CA GLY A 83 32.84 -15.28 6.03
C GLY A 83 32.86 -14.66 7.45
N PRO A 84 33.95 -13.97 7.82
CA PRO A 84 34.13 -13.40 9.14
C PRO A 84 33.55 -11.99 9.22
N LEU A 85 32.26 -11.84 9.54
CA LEU A 85 31.59 -10.52 9.64
C LEU A 85 32.21 -9.56 10.69
N ALA A 86 33.04 -10.06 11.60
CA ALA A 86 33.71 -9.25 12.63
C ALA A 86 34.58 -8.12 12.06
N HIS A 87 35.19 -8.28 10.88
CA HIS A 87 35.97 -7.19 10.27
C HIS A 87 35.06 -6.08 9.72
N ARG A 88 33.88 -6.41 9.19
CA ARG A 88 32.86 -5.43 8.76
C ARG A 88 32.33 -4.63 9.95
N LEU A 89 32.13 -5.28 11.10
CA LEU A 89 31.77 -4.57 12.34
C LEU A 89 32.88 -3.60 12.77
N LYS A 90 34.14 -4.04 12.79
CA LYS A 90 35.28 -3.17 13.12
C LYS A 90 35.39 -1.97 12.19
N TRP A 91 35.24 -2.19 10.88
CA TRP A 91 35.25 -1.12 9.89
C TRP A 91 34.10 -0.13 10.13
N THR A 92 32.89 -0.65 10.40
CA THR A 92 31.70 0.16 10.65
C THR A 92 31.89 1.06 11.87
N ILE A 93 32.33 0.49 13.01
CA ILE A 93 32.60 1.24 14.25
C ILE A 93 33.62 2.35 14.01
N LYS A 94 34.74 2.02 13.35
CA LYS A 94 35.81 2.97 13.07
C LYS A 94 35.31 4.12 12.19
N THR A 95 34.75 3.78 11.03
CA THR A 95 34.33 4.78 10.02
C THR A 95 33.19 5.66 10.53
N ALA A 96 32.23 5.08 11.25
CA ALA A 96 31.13 5.83 11.83
C ALA A 96 31.62 6.86 12.86
N ARG A 97 32.59 6.48 13.71
CA ARG A 97 33.17 7.37 14.72
C ARG A 97 34.13 8.42 14.17
N GLU A 98 34.82 8.12 13.09
CA GLU A 98 35.63 9.13 12.37
C GLU A 98 34.75 10.28 11.85
N GLN A 99 33.51 9.98 11.44
CA GLN A 99 32.55 10.99 10.99
C GLN A 99 31.71 11.59 12.13
N ASN A 100 31.34 10.78 13.13
CA ASN A 100 30.55 11.17 14.30
C ASN A 100 31.10 10.51 15.57
N PRO A 101 32.00 11.18 16.33
CA PRO A 101 32.60 10.62 17.54
C PRO A 101 31.60 10.22 18.64
N ASP A 102 30.41 10.82 18.65
CA ASP A 102 29.39 10.61 19.69
C ASP A 102 28.42 9.47 19.37
N ILE A 103 28.47 8.91 18.15
CA ILE A 103 27.55 7.86 17.69
C ILE A 103 27.53 6.65 18.64
N LYS A 104 26.32 6.17 18.95
CA LYS A 104 26.11 4.97 19.75
C LYS A 104 25.95 3.76 18.84
N ILE A 105 26.82 2.76 19.00
CA ILE A 105 26.76 1.53 18.23
C ILE A 105 25.97 0.49 19.02
N ILE A 106 24.86 0.00 18.47
CA ILE A 106 23.98 -0.98 19.11
C ILE A 106 24.03 -2.27 18.30
N VAL A 107 24.38 -3.39 18.92
CA VAL A 107 24.36 -4.69 18.22
C VAL A 107 23.00 -5.33 18.38
N SER A 108 22.46 -5.92 17.30
CA SER A 108 21.11 -6.45 17.30
C SER A 108 21.05 -7.96 17.06
N GLN A 109 20.24 -8.65 17.87
CA GLN A 109 19.82 -10.02 17.66
C GLN A 109 18.83 -10.09 16.49
N TRP A 110 19.24 -10.75 15.41
CA TRP A 110 18.49 -10.93 14.18
C TRP A 110 17.34 -11.96 14.32
N TRP A 111 16.35 -11.93 13.42
CA TRP A 111 15.11 -12.73 13.47
C TRP A 111 15.15 -14.11 12.79
N GLY A 112 16.26 -14.43 12.11
CA GLY A 112 16.65 -15.82 11.81
C GLY A 112 16.07 -16.46 10.54
N SER A 113 15.57 -15.70 9.57
CA SER A 113 15.04 -16.24 8.28
C SER A 113 16.11 -16.77 7.30
N GLY A 114 17.39 -16.71 7.66
CA GLY A 114 18.52 -17.02 6.78
C GLY A 114 18.91 -18.48 6.58
N ALA A 115 18.02 -19.44 6.85
CA ALA A 115 18.33 -20.87 6.78
C ALA A 115 19.62 -21.25 7.54
N HIS A 116 19.77 -20.77 8.79
CA HIS A 116 20.95 -20.93 9.65
C HIS A 116 22.20 -20.11 9.23
N SER A 117 22.15 -19.34 8.15
CA SER A 117 23.32 -18.64 7.63
C SER A 117 23.78 -17.44 8.47
N TRP A 118 22.95 -16.86 9.35
CA TRP A 118 23.29 -15.62 10.07
C TRP A 118 22.94 -15.65 11.57
N GLY A 119 22.85 -16.86 12.14
CA GLY A 119 22.47 -17.11 13.53
C GLY A 119 21.03 -17.59 13.71
N GLU A 120 20.77 -18.18 14.88
CA GLU A 120 19.47 -18.68 15.31
C GLU A 120 18.59 -17.57 15.89
N ALA A 121 17.27 -17.76 15.79
CA ALA A 121 16.28 -16.90 16.42
C ALA A 121 16.13 -17.19 17.93
N LEU A 122 15.52 -16.27 18.68
CA LEU A 122 15.25 -16.44 20.11
C LEU A 122 14.33 -17.62 20.44
N SER A 123 13.56 -18.12 19.48
CA SER A 123 12.82 -19.38 19.63
C SER A 123 13.70 -20.60 19.91
N ALA A 124 15.02 -20.52 19.68
CA ALA A 124 15.99 -21.55 20.08
C ALA A 124 16.19 -21.62 21.61
N LEU A 125 15.87 -20.56 22.35
CA LEU A 125 16.03 -20.51 23.82
C LEU A 125 14.84 -21.20 24.51
N LYS A 126 14.90 -22.53 24.65
CA LYS A 126 13.75 -23.34 25.08
C LYS A 126 13.49 -23.29 26.60
N ASN A 127 14.52 -23.07 27.41
CA ASN A 127 14.45 -23.11 28.87
C ASN A 127 15.28 -22.01 29.54
N ASP A 128 15.17 -21.91 30.87
CA ASP A 128 15.81 -20.86 31.67
C ASP A 128 17.35 -20.95 31.63
N GLU A 129 17.90 -22.17 31.53
CA GLU A 129 19.33 -22.39 31.38
C GLU A 129 19.85 -21.86 30.04
N ASN A 130 19.12 -22.08 28.93
CA ASN A 130 19.47 -21.52 27.63
C ASN A 130 19.44 -19.99 27.67
N VAL A 131 18.42 -19.41 28.33
CA VAL A 131 18.32 -17.95 28.47
C VAL A 131 19.46 -17.39 29.32
N ASP A 132 19.78 -18.02 30.45
CA ASP A 132 20.89 -17.55 31.28
C ASP A 132 22.23 -17.63 30.53
N LYS A 133 22.50 -18.76 29.84
CA LYS A 133 23.69 -18.94 29.00
C LYS A 133 23.79 -17.84 27.94
N TYR A 134 22.71 -17.63 27.20
CA TYR A 134 22.63 -16.60 26.17
C TYR A 134 22.90 -15.20 26.74
N THR A 135 22.16 -14.79 27.79
CA THR A 135 22.31 -13.44 28.35
C THR A 135 23.65 -13.23 29.07
N THR A 136 24.26 -14.28 29.63
CA THR A 136 25.64 -14.26 30.13
C THR A 136 26.61 -13.97 28.99
N SER A 137 26.46 -14.66 27.85
CA SER A 137 27.32 -14.43 26.70
C SER A 137 27.13 -13.06 26.04
N VAL A 138 25.93 -12.45 26.11
CA VAL A 138 25.73 -11.04 25.74
C VAL A 138 26.60 -10.13 26.60
N LYS A 139 26.64 -10.32 27.94
CA LYS A 139 27.53 -9.55 28.83
C LYS A 139 29.00 -9.73 28.43
N THR A 140 29.44 -10.97 28.22
CA THR A 140 30.82 -11.26 27.80
C THR A 140 31.17 -10.60 26.46
N PHE A 141 30.23 -10.62 25.51
CA PHE A 141 30.39 -9.94 24.23
C PHE A 141 30.60 -8.43 24.43
N MET A 142 29.78 -7.79 25.28
CA MET A 142 29.89 -6.36 25.57
C MET A 142 31.19 -6.00 26.29
N GLU A 143 31.69 -6.84 27.18
CA GLU A 143 33.00 -6.67 27.86
C GLU A 143 34.16 -6.74 26.86
N HIS A 144 34.07 -7.63 25.88
CA HIS A 144 35.07 -7.77 24.83
C HIS A 144 35.02 -6.61 23.83
N TRP A 145 33.82 -6.25 23.35
CA TRP A 145 33.60 -5.15 22.42
C TRP A 145 33.34 -3.84 23.18
N LYS A 146 34.44 -3.26 23.68
CA LYS A 146 34.42 -1.99 24.44
C LYS A 146 33.80 -0.81 23.68
N ASP A 147 33.81 -0.92 22.35
CA ASP A 147 33.29 0.08 21.44
C ASP A 147 31.80 -0.07 21.10
N VAL A 148 31.11 -1.08 21.63
CA VAL A 148 29.66 -1.22 21.50
C VAL A 148 28.96 -0.53 22.67
N ASN A 149 27.84 0.13 22.43
CA ASN A 149 27.11 0.96 23.38
C ASN A 149 25.77 0.36 23.81
N GLY A 150 25.33 -0.73 23.20
CA GLY A 150 24.05 -1.32 23.57
C GLY A 150 23.69 -2.59 22.81
N TYR A 151 22.53 -3.11 23.16
CA TYR A 151 21.95 -4.34 22.65
C TYR A 151 20.50 -4.10 22.18
N ASP A 152 20.15 -4.69 21.05
CA ASP A 152 18.81 -4.64 20.46
C ASP A 152 18.29 -6.05 20.15
N ILE A 153 16.96 -6.19 20.09
CA ILE A 153 16.29 -7.37 19.52
C ILE A 153 15.48 -6.90 18.32
N ASP A 154 15.81 -7.44 17.14
CA ASP A 154 14.95 -7.36 15.96
C ASP A 154 13.72 -8.25 16.19
N TYR A 155 12.61 -7.64 16.61
CA TYR A 155 11.50 -8.34 17.24
C TYR A 155 10.37 -8.61 16.25
N GLU A 156 10.59 -9.66 15.48
CA GLU A 156 9.65 -10.15 14.48
C GLU A 156 9.73 -11.67 14.29
N SER A 157 8.66 -12.26 13.73
CA SER A 157 8.50 -13.70 13.46
C SER A 157 9.05 -14.59 14.58
N ASN A 158 10.18 -15.26 14.36
CA ASN A 158 10.71 -16.30 15.26
C ASN A 158 11.41 -15.74 16.50
N ASN A 159 11.54 -14.41 16.61
CA ASN A 159 11.92 -13.72 17.84
C ASN A 159 10.72 -13.36 18.72
N VAL A 160 9.48 -13.45 18.20
CA VAL A 160 8.24 -13.18 18.96
C VAL A 160 7.88 -14.39 19.81
N VAL A 161 8.50 -14.48 21.00
CA VAL A 161 8.29 -15.59 21.94
C VAL A 161 7.98 -15.10 23.36
N ASP A 162 7.23 -15.90 24.13
CA ASP A 162 6.75 -15.54 25.48
C ASP A 162 7.86 -15.27 26.50
N ARG A 163 9.07 -15.76 26.24
CA ARG A 163 10.24 -15.62 27.12
C ARG A 163 10.98 -14.29 26.95
N VAL A 164 10.66 -13.47 25.95
CA VAL A 164 11.37 -12.21 25.66
C VAL A 164 11.43 -11.23 26.84
N PRO A 165 10.37 -11.02 27.64
CA PRO A 165 10.47 -10.18 28.85
C PRO A 165 11.54 -10.64 29.83
N MET A 166 11.70 -11.96 30.00
CA MET A 166 12.75 -12.54 30.84
C MET A 166 14.14 -12.32 30.25
N VAL A 167 14.30 -12.53 28.94
CA VAL A 167 15.56 -12.27 28.21
C VAL A 167 15.99 -10.82 28.40
N LEU A 168 15.10 -9.86 28.12
CA LEU A 168 15.40 -8.43 28.24
C LEU A 168 15.72 -7.99 29.68
N SER A 169 14.98 -8.51 30.66
CA SER A 169 15.25 -8.25 32.08
C SER A 169 16.64 -8.76 32.51
N GLN A 170 16.99 -9.99 32.13
CA GLN A 170 18.31 -10.54 32.44
C GLN A 170 19.44 -9.79 31.72
N ILE A 171 19.26 -9.42 30.45
CA ILE A 171 20.23 -8.61 29.71
C ILE A 171 20.43 -7.27 30.42
N ARG A 172 19.35 -6.55 30.76
CA ARG A 172 19.43 -5.26 31.47
C ARG A 172 20.26 -5.38 32.74
N ASN A 173 19.95 -6.35 33.61
CA ASN A 173 20.66 -6.56 34.88
C ASN A 173 22.13 -6.90 34.65
N LYS A 174 22.43 -7.80 33.71
CA LYS A 174 23.80 -8.22 33.40
C LYS A 174 24.63 -7.08 32.82
N LEU A 175 24.06 -6.25 31.94
CA LEU A 175 24.76 -5.09 31.38
C LEU A 175 24.96 -3.98 32.41
N GLN A 176 24.01 -3.77 33.33
CA GLN A 176 24.16 -2.84 34.45
C GLN A 176 25.28 -3.24 35.43
N SER A 177 25.63 -4.53 35.49
CA SER A 177 26.73 -5.02 36.32
C SER A 177 28.13 -4.72 35.78
N ILE A 178 28.25 -4.26 34.53
CA ILE A 178 29.54 -3.88 33.94
C ILE A 178 29.89 -2.46 34.41
N GLU A 179 30.84 -2.36 35.34
CA GLU A 179 31.24 -1.08 35.94
C GLU A 179 31.81 -0.09 34.90
N GLY A 180 31.53 1.20 35.12
CA GLY A 180 32.07 2.29 34.30
C GLY A 180 31.45 2.44 32.91
N ARG A 181 30.45 1.62 32.55
CA ARG A 181 29.78 1.70 31.25
C ARG A 181 28.26 1.74 31.42
N LYS A 182 27.61 2.56 30.58
CA LYS A 182 26.15 2.60 30.46
C LYS A 182 25.77 2.03 29.11
N PHE A 183 24.83 1.09 29.12
CA PHE A 183 24.35 0.42 27.93
C PHE A 183 22.91 0.77 27.65
N VAL A 184 22.61 0.91 26.36
CA VAL A 184 21.26 1.10 25.84
C VAL A 184 20.70 -0.28 25.51
N VAL A 185 19.51 -0.60 26.00
CA VAL A 185 18.79 -1.84 25.64
C VAL A 185 17.50 -1.45 24.94
N THR A 186 17.34 -1.95 23.73
CA THR A 186 16.22 -1.61 22.87
C THR A 186 15.55 -2.85 22.29
N VAL A 187 14.40 -2.63 21.68
CA VAL A 187 13.72 -3.60 20.84
C VAL A 187 13.24 -2.89 19.57
N SER A 188 13.32 -3.58 18.44
CA SER A 188 12.84 -3.10 17.15
C SER A 188 11.64 -3.95 16.72
N PRO A 189 10.41 -3.70 17.19
CA PRO A 189 9.28 -4.61 16.97
C PRO A 189 8.48 -4.35 15.70
N SER A 190 8.03 -5.43 15.05
CA SER A 190 6.95 -5.40 14.05
C SER A 190 5.58 -5.76 14.63
N VAL A 191 5.53 -6.29 15.86
CA VAL A 191 4.31 -6.58 16.62
C VAL A 191 4.45 -6.21 18.10
N THR A 192 3.35 -6.01 18.81
CA THR A 192 3.36 -5.62 20.24
C THR A 192 3.29 -6.80 21.22
N THR A 193 3.14 -8.01 20.71
CA THR A 193 2.94 -9.23 21.51
C THR A 193 4.01 -9.36 22.60
N ASN A 194 3.62 -9.68 23.83
CA ASN A 194 4.50 -9.89 25.00
C ASN A 194 5.36 -8.68 25.47
N LEU A 195 5.25 -7.50 24.88
CA LEU A 195 6.11 -6.35 25.24
C LEU A 195 5.64 -5.55 26.46
N ASP A 196 4.38 -5.72 26.89
CA ASP A 196 3.79 -5.06 28.06
C ASP A 196 4.59 -5.29 29.35
N LYS A 197 5.22 -6.48 29.46
CA LYS A 197 6.06 -6.89 30.60
C LYS A 197 7.52 -6.50 30.46
N ALA A 198 7.96 -6.09 29.27
CA ALA A 198 9.35 -5.77 28.97
C ALA A 198 9.70 -4.27 29.12
N LYS A 199 8.70 -3.40 29.25
CA LYS A 199 8.87 -1.92 29.23
C LYS A 199 9.91 -1.36 30.19
N ALA A 200 10.03 -1.91 31.41
CA ALA A 200 10.99 -1.44 32.41
C ALA A 200 12.45 -1.82 32.08
N SER A 201 12.64 -2.80 31.21
CA SER A 201 13.95 -3.28 30.77
C SER A 201 14.46 -2.53 29.55
N LEU A 202 13.67 -1.64 28.94
CA LEU A 202 13.96 -0.99 27.65
C LEU A 202 14.18 0.51 27.83
N ASP A 203 15.22 1.04 27.18
CA ASP A 203 15.41 2.49 27.07
C ASP A 203 14.54 3.03 25.94
N TYR A 204 14.59 2.36 24.79
CA TYR A 204 13.87 2.75 23.59
C TYR A 204 13.21 1.58 22.88
N VAL A 205 12.17 1.89 22.12
CA VAL A 205 11.44 0.99 21.23
C VAL A 205 11.48 1.60 19.83
N ASN A 206 12.11 0.90 18.89
CA ASN A 206 12.22 1.32 17.49
C ASN A 206 11.06 0.70 16.72
N LEU A 207 9.90 1.38 16.69
CA LEU A 207 8.72 0.81 16.05
C LEU A 207 9.03 0.54 14.58
N GLN A 208 8.96 -0.70 14.13
CA GLN A 208 9.06 -1.02 12.71
C GLN A 208 7.72 -0.70 12.05
N THR A 209 7.35 0.58 11.98
CA THR A 209 6.13 1.05 11.29
C THR A 209 6.25 0.93 9.77
N TYR A 210 7.02 -0.03 9.30
CA TYR A 210 7.32 -0.35 7.91
C TYR A 210 7.29 -1.87 7.73
N ALA A 211 7.27 -2.34 6.48
CA ALA A 211 7.21 -3.76 6.13
C ALA A 211 6.17 -4.54 6.98
N GLY A 212 6.56 -5.62 7.65
CA GLY A 212 5.66 -6.47 8.46
C GLY A 212 5.00 -5.77 9.65
N GLY A 213 5.51 -4.61 10.08
CA GLY A 213 4.96 -3.83 11.20
C GLY A 213 4.27 -2.52 10.79
N ILE A 214 3.93 -2.33 9.51
CA ILE A 214 3.30 -1.11 8.99
C ILE A 214 2.02 -0.67 9.74
N SER A 215 1.32 -1.61 10.37
CA SER A 215 0.11 -1.33 11.16
C SER A 215 0.39 -0.84 12.59
N LEU A 216 1.66 -0.85 13.02
CA LEU A 216 2.04 -0.37 14.34
C LEU A 216 1.82 1.14 14.45
N THR A 217 1.30 1.56 15.60
CA THR A 217 1.12 2.96 15.95
C THR A 217 1.74 3.24 17.32
N PRO A 218 2.27 4.44 17.56
CA PRO A 218 2.76 4.82 18.90
C PRO A 218 1.71 4.63 19.99
N GLN A 219 0.43 4.85 19.67
CA GLN A 219 -0.66 4.70 20.62
C GLN A 219 -0.78 3.28 21.17
N GLN A 220 -0.58 2.25 20.34
CA GLN A 220 -0.61 0.86 20.81
C GLN A 220 0.45 0.60 21.88
N PHE A 221 1.64 1.21 21.80
CA PHE A 221 2.66 1.07 22.82
C PHE A 221 2.33 1.91 24.07
N VAL A 222 1.77 3.10 23.89
CA VAL A 222 1.28 3.93 25.01
C VAL A 222 0.19 3.18 25.79
N ASP A 223 -0.72 2.49 25.10
CA ASP A 223 -1.78 1.68 25.72
C ASP A 223 -1.23 0.48 26.51
N LEU A 224 -0.05 -0.04 26.13
CA LEU A 224 0.69 -1.06 26.90
C LEU A 224 1.52 -0.47 28.07
N GLY A 225 1.49 0.86 28.21
CA GLY A 225 2.14 1.62 29.28
C GLY A 225 3.57 2.03 28.98
N PHE A 226 4.00 2.04 27.71
CA PHE A 226 5.25 2.71 27.33
C PHE A 226 5.06 4.23 27.36
N LYS A 227 6.13 4.95 27.71
CA LYS A 227 6.12 6.41 27.62
C LYS A 227 6.45 6.86 26.19
N ALA A 228 5.86 7.96 25.73
CA ALA A 228 6.14 8.51 24.40
C ALA A 228 7.64 8.78 24.20
N GLU A 229 8.33 9.14 25.28
CA GLU A 229 9.77 9.43 25.29
C GLU A 229 10.64 8.17 25.14
N GLN A 230 10.04 6.97 25.16
CA GLN A 230 10.72 5.72 24.85
C GLN A 230 10.54 5.30 23.39
N LEU A 231 9.72 6.00 22.59
CA LEU A 231 9.32 5.53 21.26
C LEU A 231 10.08 6.28 20.16
N LEU A 232 10.64 5.52 19.22
CA LEU A 232 11.17 6.03 17.96
C LEU A 232 10.28 5.53 16.81
N TYR A 233 9.86 6.45 15.96
CA TYR A 233 9.01 6.13 14.82
C TYR A 233 9.85 5.56 13.66
N GLY A 234 9.41 4.44 13.09
CA GLY A 234 10.16 3.74 12.05
C GLY A 234 9.92 4.27 10.65
N ILE A 235 10.98 4.33 9.86
CA ILE A 235 10.90 4.47 8.41
C ILE A 235 11.79 3.44 7.73
N CYS A 236 11.46 3.11 6.50
CA CYS A 236 12.28 2.28 5.65
C CYS A 236 12.67 3.03 4.38
N ALA A 237 13.96 3.24 4.18
CA ALA A 237 14.52 3.99 3.05
C ALA A 237 15.01 3.10 1.92
N GLU A 238 15.07 1.79 2.15
CA GLU A 238 15.41 0.79 1.13
C GLU A 238 14.36 0.76 0.02
N SER A 239 14.82 0.67 -1.23
CA SER A 239 13.94 0.59 -2.40
C SER A 239 12.93 -0.56 -2.27
N GLY A 240 11.65 -0.26 -2.48
CA GLY A 240 10.57 -1.26 -2.40
C GLY A 240 10.15 -1.64 -0.98
N CYS A 241 10.72 -1.01 0.05
CA CYS A 241 10.29 -1.23 1.43
C CYS A 241 9.07 -0.37 1.77
N GLN A 242 7.98 -1.00 2.22
CA GLN A 242 6.76 -0.29 2.62
C GLN A 242 7.04 0.58 3.85
N SER A 243 7.00 1.90 3.72
CA SER A 243 7.33 2.86 4.80
C SER A 243 6.30 3.98 4.90
N PRO A 244 6.09 4.59 6.08
CA PRO A 244 5.29 5.80 6.22
C PRO A 244 5.91 6.95 5.42
N SER A 245 5.07 7.81 4.84
CA SER A 245 5.50 9.03 4.16
C SER A 245 6.12 10.02 5.16
N LEU A 246 7.00 10.90 4.68
CA LEU A 246 7.61 11.95 5.53
C LEU A 246 6.56 12.86 6.19
N VAL A 247 5.36 13.01 5.60
CA VAL A 247 4.25 13.75 6.18
C VAL A 247 3.63 12.99 7.37
N GLU A 248 3.44 11.68 7.23
CA GLU A 248 2.95 10.83 8.32
C GLU A 248 3.95 10.74 9.46
N VAL A 249 5.24 10.57 9.16
CA VAL A 249 6.33 10.59 10.12
C VAL A 249 6.33 11.90 10.90
N LYS A 250 6.24 13.04 10.19
CA LYS A 250 6.14 14.36 10.81
C LYS A 250 4.91 14.47 11.70
N LYS A 251 3.75 13.98 11.28
CA LYS A 251 2.50 14.03 12.06
C LYS A 251 2.58 13.14 13.30
N ALA A 252 3.11 11.93 13.18
CA ALA A 252 3.27 10.99 14.29
C ALA A 252 4.27 11.52 15.33
N TYR A 253 5.41 12.04 14.87
CA TYR A 253 6.42 12.67 15.71
C TYR A 253 5.86 13.88 16.47
N THR A 254 5.18 14.79 15.77
CA THR A 254 4.65 16.04 16.37
C THR A 254 3.45 15.82 17.28
N LYS A 255 2.50 14.94 16.92
CA LYS A 255 1.32 14.64 17.73
C LYS A 255 1.64 13.74 18.92
N GLY A 256 2.60 12.83 18.75
CA GLY A 256 2.95 11.81 19.73
C GLY A 256 4.02 12.23 20.73
N HIS A 257 4.68 13.38 20.55
CA HIS A 257 5.85 13.80 21.34
C HIS A 257 6.92 12.69 21.44
N LEU A 258 7.19 12.03 20.31
CA LEU A 258 8.11 10.90 20.25
C LEU A 258 9.56 11.36 20.39
N THR A 259 10.44 10.49 20.88
CA THR A 259 11.84 10.81 21.12
C THR A 259 12.69 10.87 19.85
N GLY A 260 12.30 10.17 18.79
CA GLY A 260 13.10 10.15 17.58
C GLY A 260 12.51 9.40 16.41
N ILE A 261 13.33 9.25 15.38
CA ILE A 261 13.03 8.49 14.17
C ILE A 261 14.11 7.42 14.01
N HIS A 262 13.70 6.24 13.58
CA HIS A 262 14.57 5.12 13.33
C HIS A 262 14.42 4.64 11.88
N MET A 263 15.53 4.44 11.16
CA MET A 263 15.52 4.13 9.73
C MET A 263 16.13 2.76 9.41
N TYR A 264 15.43 1.96 8.61
CA TYR A 264 15.96 0.76 7.97
C TYR A 264 16.18 1.03 6.48
N ARG A 265 17.39 1.04 5.93
CA ARG A 265 18.73 0.92 6.50
C ARG A 265 19.67 1.85 5.71
N LEU A 266 20.97 1.89 6.03
CA LEU A 266 21.93 2.82 5.42
C LEU A 266 22.74 2.26 4.25
N ASN A 267 22.66 0.96 4.04
CA ASN A 267 23.54 0.24 3.15
C ASN A 267 22.79 -0.86 2.41
N SER A 268 21.71 -0.53 1.73
CA SER A 268 21.10 -1.42 0.72
C SER A 268 21.58 -1.09 -0.69
N GLY A 269 21.01 -1.74 -1.71
CA GLY A 269 21.33 -1.51 -3.13
C GLY A 269 21.15 -0.07 -3.64
N ASN A 270 20.47 0.81 -2.89
CA ASN A 270 20.27 2.24 -3.21
C ASN A 270 20.86 3.22 -2.17
N TYR A 271 21.91 2.83 -1.43
CA TYR A 271 22.52 3.59 -0.31
C TYR A 271 22.79 5.10 -0.53
N GLY A 272 22.97 5.56 -1.78
CA GLY A 272 23.06 6.99 -2.10
C GLY A 272 21.76 7.77 -1.86
N GLU A 273 20.61 7.17 -2.18
CA GLU A 273 19.27 7.70 -1.92
C GLU A 273 18.89 7.58 -0.43
N GLU A 274 19.28 6.48 0.22
CA GLU A 274 19.12 6.28 1.66
C GLU A 274 19.82 7.38 2.45
N GLY A 275 21.05 7.75 2.07
CA GLY A 275 21.78 8.87 2.66
C GLY A 275 21.06 10.22 2.47
N GLN A 276 20.39 10.44 1.34
CA GLN A 276 19.58 11.65 1.14
C GLN A 276 18.31 11.64 2.01
N ASN A 277 17.65 10.50 2.16
CA ASN A 277 16.47 10.36 3.01
C ASN A 277 16.81 10.51 4.50
N LEU A 278 17.97 10.03 4.93
CA LEU A 278 18.50 10.29 6.26
C LEU A 278 18.78 11.77 6.49
N ASN A 279 19.41 12.46 5.52
CA ASN A 279 19.63 13.92 5.61
C ASN A 279 18.31 14.70 5.69
N LYS A 280 17.29 14.31 4.92
CA LYS A 280 15.94 14.91 4.98
C LYS A 280 15.27 14.65 6.32
N THR A 281 15.42 13.45 6.87
CA THR A 281 14.88 13.04 8.18
C THR A 281 15.56 13.79 9.32
N GLN A 282 16.89 13.95 9.28
CA GLN A 282 17.60 14.78 10.23
C GLN A 282 17.21 16.26 10.11
N ALA A 283 17.07 16.77 8.88
CA ALA A 283 16.61 18.15 8.65
C ALA A 283 15.17 18.36 9.17
N LEU A 284 14.33 17.33 9.11
CA LEU A 284 13.01 17.31 9.75
C LEU A 284 13.17 17.49 11.27
N CYS A 285 13.90 16.58 11.94
CA CYS A 285 14.15 16.63 13.38
C CYS A 285 14.74 17.98 13.84
N ASN A 286 15.72 18.52 13.10
CA ASN A 286 16.39 19.78 13.42
C ASN A 286 15.48 21.01 13.22
N LYS A 287 14.67 21.06 12.15
CA LYS A 287 13.72 22.17 11.93
C LYS A 287 12.60 22.19 12.98
N PHE A 288 12.19 21.03 13.49
CA PHE A 288 11.17 20.96 14.53
C PHE A 288 11.71 21.33 15.91
N ASP A 289 12.92 20.90 16.28
CA ASP A 289 13.57 21.39 17.51
C ASP A 289 13.76 22.92 17.44
N ALA A 290 14.17 23.46 16.29
CA ALA A 290 14.25 24.91 16.09
C ALA A 290 12.89 25.60 16.28
N ASN A 291 11.80 25.09 15.67
CA ASN A 291 10.46 25.68 15.85
C ASN A 291 9.92 25.51 17.27
N MET A 292 10.21 24.43 17.99
CA MET A 292 9.86 24.29 19.41
C MET A 292 10.66 25.22 20.31
N ARG A 293 11.94 25.46 20.01
CA ARG A 293 12.76 26.48 20.71
C ARG A 293 12.33 27.92 20.39
N THR A 294 11.64 28.15 19.26
CA THR A 294 11.24 29.49 18.81
C THR A 294 9.77 29.84 19.13
N THR A 295 8.97 28.90 19.64
CA THR A 295 7.54 29.17 20.01
C THR A 295 7.38 29.90 21.36
N CYS A 296 8.39 30.68 21.77
CA CYS A 296 8.26 31.65 22.86
C CYS A 296 8.69 33.07 22.48
N LEU A 297 8.94 33.37 21.19
CA LEU A 297 9.25 34.73 20.75
C LEU A 297 8.55 35.06 19.42
N SER A 298 7.46 35.84 19.49
CA SER A 298 7.01 36.83 18.47
C SER A 298 6.67 36.29 17.05
N LEU A 299 5.42 36.34 16.54
CA LEU A 299 4.63 37.55 16.32
C LEU A 299 5.54 38.74 15.96
N LEU A 300 6.00 38.83 14.70
CA LEU A 300 6.34 40.07 13.97
C LEU A 300 7.08 39.79 12.64
N LEU A 301 6.61 40.45 11.57
CA LEU A 301 7.34 40.87 10.34
C LEU A 301 7.34 39.95 9.09
N SER A 302 6.32 40.18 8.26
CA SER A 302 6.37 40.52 6.82
C SER A 302 7.39 39.87 5.87
N GLY A 303 6.85 39.21 4.84
CA GLY A 303 7.10 39.58 3.44
C GLY A 303 8.20 38.88 2.65
N ALA A 304 7.89 38.70 1.36
CA ALA A 304 8.76 38.58 0.19
C ALA A 304 8.93 37.19 -0.48
N VAL A 305 8.76 37.31 -1.80
CA VAL A 305 8.77 36.38 -2.94
C VAL A 305 10.20 35.89 -3.24
N ALA A 306 10.35 34.67 -3.75
CA ALA A 306 11.33 34.38 -4.80
C ALA A 306 10.98 33.08 -5.55
N HIS A 307 10.91 33.22 -6.86
CA HIS A 307 10.79 32.21 -7.90
C HIS A 307 12.17 32.10 -8.56
N GLU A 308 12.70 30.90 -8.82
CA GLU A 308 13.77 30.64 -9.82
C GLU A 308 13.82 29.11 -10.05
N GLN A 309 13.32 28.63 -11.18
CA GLN A 309 14.05 28.28 -12.42
C GLN A 309 15.05 27.13 -12.25
N LEU A 310 14.73 26.00 -12.88
CA LEU A 310 15.70 25.09 -13.51
C LEU A 310 14.98 24.29 -14.60
N GLN A 311 15.10 24.76 -15.84
CA GLN A 311 14.78 24.01 -17.06
C GLN A 311 16.04 23.30 -17.57
N HIS A 312 15.87 22.00 -17.80
CA HIS A 312 16.42 21.16 -18.87
C HIS A 312 17.90 20.75 -18.87
N SER A 313 18.09 19.43 -18.73
CA SER A 313 18.99 18.63 -19.57
C SER A 313 18.45 17.19 -19.59
N PHE A 314 17.66 16.85 -20.62
CA PHE A 314 17.22 15.49 -20.88
C PHE A 314 18.38 14.70 -21.51
N ALA A 315 18.97 13.80 -20.73
CA ALA A 315 19.75 12.69 -21.26
C ALA A 315 18.82 11.50 -21.44
N ALA A 316 18.69 11.04 -22.68
CA ALA A 316 17.89 9.89 -23.06
C ALA A 316 18.55 8.58 -22.60
N SER A 317 18.37 8.22 -21.33
CA SER A 317 18.54 6.87 -20.78
C SER A 317 18.07 6.90 -19.33
N ASP A 318 17.25 5.92 -18.94
CA ASP A 318 16.64 5.71 -17.61
C ASP A 318 15.24 6.31 -17.42
N ILE A 319 14.29 5.73 -18.17
CA ILE A 319 12.84 5.86 -17.93
C ILE A 319 12.41 4.63 -17.12
N CYS A 320 11.91 4.83 -15.89
CA CYS A 320 11.24 3.79 -15.10
C CYS A 320 9.87 3.47 -15.71
N TYR A 321 9.64 2.21 -16.07
CA TYR A 321 8.37 1.69 -16.57
C TYR A 321 7.60 1.02 -15.42
N TRP A 322 6.45 1.56 -15.03
CA TRP A 322 5.55 1.02 -13.98
C TRP A 322 4.28 0.47 -14.64
N SER A 323 3.62 -0.52 -14.03
CA SER A 323 2.31 -0.97 -14.52
C SER A 323 1.48 -1.69 -13.47
N PRO A 324 0.16 -1.87 -13.69
CA PRO A 324 -0.73 -2.64 -12.82
C PRO A 324 -0.39 -4.16 -12.73
N LEU A 325 0.63 -4.66 -13.44
CA LEU A 325 1.17 -6.02 -13.22
C LEU A 325 2.14 -6.15 -12.06
N LEU A 326 2.60 -5.03 -11.52
CA LEU A 326 3.50 -5.02 -10.37
C LEU A 326 2.75 -4.70 -9.09
N SER A 327 1.41 -4.68 -9.13
CA SER A 327 0.64 -4.85 -7.92
C SER A 327 0.82 -6.31 -7.49
N ASP A 328 1.87 -6.50 -6.72
CA ASP A 328 1.58 -6.89 -5.36
C ASP A 328 2.33 -5.98 -4.41
N THR A 329 1.54 -5.11 -3.79
CA THR A 329 1.75 -4.49 -2.47
C THR A 329 3.09 -3.81 -2.11
N THR A 330 4.02 -3.50 -3.03
CA THR A 330 5.27 -2.79 -2.67
C THR A 330 5.88 -1.83 -3.73
N SER A 331 5.07 -1.11 -4.52
CA SER A 331 5.54 0.14 -5.16
C SER A 331 4.73 1.35 -4.69
N SER A 332 5.32 2.16 -3.83
CA SER A 332 4.73 3.38 -3.27
C SER A 332 5.15 4.62 -4.08
N PHE A 333 4.48 4.82 -5.21
CA PHE A 333 3.77 6.09 -5.38
C PHE A 333 2.30 5.73 -5.52
N CYS A 334 1.53 6.19 -4.53
CA CYS A 334 0.07 6.22 -4.47
C CYS A 334 -0.65 4.97 -3.92
N GLN A 335 -0.74 4.99 -2.59
CA GLN A 335 -1.96 5.33 -1.84
C GLN A 335 -2.84 4.24 -1.20
N ALA A 336 -3.39 4.70 -0.07
CA ALA A 336 -4.70 4.46 0.53
C ALA A 336 -5.03 3.07 1.06
N SER A 337 -5.21 3.01 2.38
CA SER A 337 -5.93 1.97 3.08
C SER A 337 -7.13 2.60 3.78
N LEU A 338 -8.29 1.95 3.70
CA LEU A 338 -9.09 1.51 4.84
C LEU A 338 -10.43 0.93 4.37
N LEU A 339 -10.72 -0.29 4.84
CA LEU A 339 -11.97 -0.73 5.48
C LEU A 339 -12.27 -2.22 5.17
N ARG A 340 -11.94 -3.10 6.12
CA ARG A 340 -12.73 -4.32 6.39
C ARG A 340 -12.43 -4.84 7.80
N LYS A 341 -13.37 -4.63 8.73
CA LYS A 341 -13.47 -5.43 9.95
C LYS A 341 -14.94 -5.79 10.20
N PHE A 342 -15.11 -7.00 10.72
CA PHE A 342 -16.33 -7.68 11.21
C PHE A 342 -17.05 -8.64 10.25
N ARG A 343 -16.75 -9.93 10.41
CA ARG A 343 -17.63 -11.09 10.14
C ARG A 343 -18.14 -11.63 11.49
N PRO A 344 -19.43 -11.98 11.64
CA PRO A 344 -19.88 -12.98 12.61
C PRO A 344 -19.79 -14.40 12.03
N ALA A 345 -19.76 -15.39 12.92
CA ALA A 345 -19.53 -16.81 12.65
C ALA A 345 -20.53 -17.43 11.64
N ALA A 346 -20.01 -18.35 10.81
CA ALA A 346 -20.79 -19.15 9.88
C ALA A 346 -21.59 -20.24 10.61
N SER A 347 -22.85 -20.43 10.20
CA SER A 347 -23.65 -21.63 10.45
C SER A 347 -23.71 -22.46 9.16
N PRO A 348 -23.69 -23.80 9.22
CA PRO A 348 -23.74 -24.64 8.04
C PRO A 348 -25.20 -24.93 7.66
N ASP A 349 -25.61 -24.67 6.42
CA ASP A 349 -26.51 -25.61 5.74
C ASP A 349 -26.34 -25.55 4.22
N SER A 350 -25.83 -26.65 3.68
CA SER A 350 -25.77 -26.95 2.27
C SER A 350 -27.14 -27.44 1.80
N ARG A 351 -27.79 -26.74 0.87
CA ARG A 351 -28.85 -27.35 0.06
C ARG A 351 -28.64 -27.07 -1.42
N SER A 352 -28.11 -28.08 -2.10
CA SER A 352 -28.05 -28.12 -3.55
C SER A 352 -29.46 -28.07 -4.13
N ARG A 353 -29.73 -27.12 -5.03
CA ARG A 353 -30.80 -27.27 -6.02
C ARG A 353 -30.16 -27.47 -7.38
N LYS A 354 -30.20 -28.71 -7.86
CA LYS A 354 -29.94 -29.05 -9.25
C LYS A 354 -31.11 -28.55 -10.08
N ASN A 355 -30.86 -27.72 -11.08
CA ASN A 355 -31.71 -27.65 -12.26
C ASN A 355 -30.81 -27.65 -13.50
N ALA A 356 -31.08 -28.61 -14.36
CA ALA A 356 -30.41 -28.82 -15.63
C ALA A 356 -30.99 -27.89 -16.70
N THR A 357 -30.12 -27.21 -17.44
CA THR A 357 -30.45 -26.65 -18.75
C THR A 357 -29.22 -26.72 -19.66
N GLN A 358 -29.44 -27.26 -20.86
CA GLN A 358 -28.46 -27.44 -21.94
C GLN A 358 -27.71 -26.14 -22.24
N GLY A 359 -26.45 -26.07 -21.82
CA GLY A 359 -25.52 -24.98 -22.13
C GLY A 359 -24.65 -25.34 -23.33
N THR A 360 -24.31 -24.33 -24.13
CA THR A 360 -23.26 -24.41 -25.16
C THR A 360 -21.98 -25.00 -24.55
N THR A 361 -21.63 -26.23 -24.89
CA THR A 361 -20.42 -26.88 -24.41
C THR A 361 -19.25 -26.33 -25.21
N TYR A 362 -18.45 -25.46 -24.60
CA TYR A 362 -17.13 -25.17 -25.14
C TYR A 362 -16.31 -26.46 -25.20
N PRO A 363 -15.57 -26.72 -26.28
CA PRO A 363 -14.53 -27.74 -26.28
C PRO A 363 -13.53 -27.38 -25.18
N ASN A 364 -13.54 -28.15 -24.10
CA ASN A 364 -12.70 -27.90 -22.93
C ASN A 364 -11.48 -28.84 -22.91
N VAL A 365 -10.71 -28.82 -23.99
CA VAL A 365 -9.52 -29.66 -24.16
C VAL A 365 -8.30 -28.81 -23.86
N TRP A 366 -7.61 -29.16 -22.79
CA TRP A 366 -6.40 -28.48 -22.34
C TRP A 366 -5.15 -29.15 -22.89
N GLU A 367 -4.26 -28.36 -23.45
CA GLU A 367 -2.90 -28.73 -23.85
C GLU A 367 -1.89 -28.23 -22.80
N GLY A 368 -0.74 -28.91 -22.70
CA GLY A 368 0.29 -28.66 -21.69
C GLY A 368 0.30 -29.67 -20.53
N PRO A 369 1.24 -29.58 -19.58
CA PRO A 369 2.23 -28.49 -19.45
C PRO A 369 3.25 -28.48 -20.59
N SER A 370 3.60 -27.30 -21.06
CA SER A 370 4.74 -27.06 -21.95
C SER A 370 5.56 -25.88 -21.45
N HIS A 371 6.78 -25.70 -21.96
CA HIS A 371 7.64 -24.54 -21.65
C HIS A 371 7.74 -24.23 -20.14
N CYS A 372 7.98 -25.27 -19.34
CA CYS A 372 8.05 -25.17 -17.88
C CYS A 372 9.38 -24.59 -17.40
N TRP A 373 9.32 -23.72 -16.40
CA TRP A 373 10.48 -23.19 -15.70
C TRP A 373 10.10 -22.81 -14.26
N GLU A 374 10.92 -23.21 -13.29
CA GLU A 374 10.73 -22.87 -11.85
C GLU A 374 9.30 -23.12 -11.33
N GLY A 375 8.69 -24.22 -11.79
CA GLY A 375 7.35 -24.61 -11.35
C GLY A 375 6.19 -23.89 -12.04
N LEU A 376 6.46 -22.95 -12.96
CA LEU A 376 5.46 -22.33 -13.84
C LEU A 376 5.53 -22.98 -15.22
N CYS A 377 4.38 -23.31 -15.80
CA CYS A 377 4.27 -23.94 -17.11
C CYS A 377 3.19 -23.26 -17.96
N VAL A 378 3.32 -23.40 -19.27
CA VAL A 378 2.30 -22.99 -20.25
C VAL A 378 1.24 -24.06 -20.39
N TYR A 379 -0.02 -23.64 -20.28
CA TYR A 379 -1.21 -24.44 -20.59
C TYR A 379 -2.08 -23.65 -21.55
N SER A 380 -2.74 -24.33 -22.47
CA SER A 380 -3.63 -23.66 -23.43
C SER A 380 -4.92 -24.43 -23.63
N ASN A 381 -5.97 -23.70 -23.98
CA ASN A 381 -7.22 -24.28 -24.41
C ASN A 381 -7.77 -23.39 -25.53
N LYS A 382 -7.56 -23.86 -26.77
CA LYS A 382 -7.94 -23.15 -28.00
C LYS A 382 -9.45 -23.12 -28.23
N GLY A 383 -10.20 -24.05 -27.64
CA GLY A 383 -11.64 -24.21 -27.83
C GLY A 383 -12.51 -23.45 -26.82
N PHE A 384 -11.96 -23.08 -25.67
CA PHE A 384 -12.69 -22.36 -24.62
C PHE A 384 -12.66 -20.85 -24.86
N ALA A 385 -13.85 -20.23 -24.99
CA ALA A 385 -14.02 -18.78 -25.07
C ALA A 385 -13.16 -18.05 -26.13
N GLY A 386 -12.95 -18.67 -27.30
CA GLY A 386 -12.11 -18.11 -28.36
C GLY A 386 -10.59 -18.28 -28.12
N GLY A 387 -10.20 -18.99 -27.06
CA GLY A 387 -8.83 -19.32 -26.69
C GLY A 387 -8.44 -18.74 -25.32
N ILE A 388 -7.89 -19.57 -24.45
CA ILE A 388 -7.26 -19.12 -23.19
C ILE A 388 -5.89 -19.78 -23.03
N VAL A 389 -4.93 -19.02 -22.52
CA VAL A 389 -3.58 -19.50 -22.22
C VAL A 389 -3.18 -19.11 -20.80
N LEU A 390 -2.50 -20.02 -20.10
CA LEU A 390 -2.07 -19.86 -18.72
C LEU A 390 -0.56 -19.99 -18.64
N VAL A 391 0.10 -19.15 -17.86
CA VAL A 391 1.47 -19.36 -17.36
C VAL A 391 1.37 -19.48 -15.85
N THR A 392 1.29 -20.71 -15.34
CA THR A 392 0.97 -20.95 -13.93
C THR A 392 1.49 -22.29 -13.41
N THR A 393 1.33 -22.54 -12.12
CA THR A 393 1.67 -23.82 -11.49
C THR A 393 0.69 -24.92 -11.91
N PRO A 394 1.08 -26.21 -11.86
CA PRO A 394 0.17 -27.31 -12.15
C PRO A 394 -1.11 -27.30 -11.30
N SER A 395 -0.99 -27.00 -10.00
CA SER A 395 -2.12 -26.91 -9.07
C SER A 395 -3.14 -25.85 -9.51
N ASN A 396 -2.67 -24.66 -9.91
CA ASN A 396 -3.54 -23.60 -10.39
C ASN A 396 -4.12 -23.87 -11.76
N ALA A 397 -3.35 -24.50 -12.66
CA ALA A 397 -3.88 -24.94 -13.94
C ALA A 397 -5.08 -25.89 -13.73
N ASP A 398 -5.00 -26.81 -12.76
CA ASP A 398 -6.11 -27.70 -12.44
C ASP A 398 -7.32 -26.97 -11.86
N LYS A 399 -7.13 -25.91 -11.05
CA LYS A 399 -8.22 -25.03 -10.62
C LYS A 399 -8.91 -24.35 -11.81
N VAL A 400 -8.14 -23.79 -12.76
CA VAL A 400 -8.71 -23.17 -13.98
C VAL A 400 -9.45 -24.21 -14.83
N LYS A 401 -8.91 -25.42 -14.96
CA LYS A 401 -9.60 -26.53 -15.65
C LYS A 401 -10.95 -26.82 -14.99
N GLN A 402 -11.02 -26.87 -13.66
CA GLN A 402 -12.29 -27.08 -12.94
C GLN A 402 -13.27 -25.93 -13.14
N ILE A 403 -12.81 -24.67 -13.06
CA ILE A 403 -13.64 -23.49 -13.32
C ILE A 403 -14.23 -23.55 -14.73
N THR A 404 -13.38 -23.80 -15.74
CA THR A 404 -13.82 -23.88 -17.14
C THR A 404 -14.72 -25.08 -17.45
N GLN A 405 -14.55 -26.21 -16.75
CA GLN A 405 -15.42 -27.39 -16.88
C GLN A 405 -16.84 -27.11 -16.36
N ASN A 406 -16.93 -26.35 -15.27
CA ASN A 406 -18.20 -26.00 -14.65
C ASN A 406 -18.77 -24.67 -15.16
N TYR A 407 -18.08 -24.02 -16.11
CA TYR A 407 -18.50 -22.74 -16.64
C TYR A 407 -19.84 -22.88 -17.37
N GLN A 408 -20.88 -22.32 -16.76
CA GLN A 408 -22.16 -22.13 -17.42
C GLN A 408 -22.24 -20.68 -17.88
N PRO A 409 -22.31 -20.43 -19.20
CA PRO A 409 -22.60 -19.10 -19.68
C PRO A 409 -23.99 -18.72 -19.17
N SER A 410 -24.03 -17.74 -18.28
CA SER A 410 -25.27 -17.08 -17.88
C SER A 410 -26.07 -16.64 -19.13
N SER A 411 -27.39 -16.51 -19.02
CA SER A 411 -28.24 -16.02 -20.11
C SER A 411 -27.82 -14.64 -20.64
N SER A 412 -27.08 -13.84 -19.84
CA SER A 412 -26.42 -12.59 -20.26
C SER A 412 -24.98 -12.76 -20.76
N HIS A 413 -24.45 -13.99 -20.76
CA HIS A 413 -23.04 -14.35 -20.99
C HIS A 413 -22.85 -15.45 -22.06
N LYS A 414 -23.82 -15.65 -22.97
CA LYS A 414 -23.66 -16.63 -24.05
C LYS A 414 -22.50 -16.24 -24.99
N PRO A 415 -21.51 -17.12 -25.20
CA PRO A 415 -20.48 -16.95 -26.21
C PRO A 415 -21.06 -17.24 -27.59
N SER A 416 -20.55 -16.52 -28.57
CA SER A 416 -21.03 -16.45 -29.95
C SER A 416 -21.01 -17.81 -30.66
N GLY A 417 -22.21 -18.37 -30.87
CA GLY A 417 -22.47 -19.40 -31.87
C GLY A 417 -23.10 -18.86 -33.17
N ASP A 418 -23.56 -17.61 -33.20
CA ASP A 418 -24.03 -16.94 -34.43
C ASP A 418 -23.94 -15.42 -34.25
N ALA A 419 -23.24 -14.75 -35.16
CA ALA A 419 -22.96 -13.31 -35.12
C ALA A 419 -24.15 -12.44 -35.60
N ASP A 420 -25.20 -13.05 -36.17
CA ASP A 420 -26.15 -12.34 -37.05
C ASP A 420 -27.49 -11.95 -36.39
N THR A 421 -27.68 -12.22 -35.09
CA THR A 421 -28.99 -12.02 -34.42
C THR A 421 -28.98 -11.20 -33.14
N ARG A 422 -27.82 -10.69 -32.68
CA ARG A 422 -27.78 -9.81 -31.49
C ARG A 422 -27.78 -8.34 -31.88
N PRO A 423 -28.46 -7.48 -31.08
CA PRO A 423 -28.23 -6.06 -31.17
C PRO A 423 -26.75 -5.77 -30.92
N PRO A 424 -26.16 -4.79 -31.63
CA PRO A 424 -24.76 -4.43 -31.46
C PRO A 424 -24.47 -4.05 -30.00
N PRO A 425 -23.22 -4.22 -29.54
CA PRO A 425 -22.84 -3.78 -28.20
C PRO A 425 -23.20 -2.30 -27.99
N PRO A 426 -23.52 -1.88 -26.74
CA PRO A 426 -23.89 -0.48 -26.45
C PRO A 426 -22.70 0.49 -26.55
N TYR A 427 -21.60 0.07 -27.18
CA TYR A 427 -20.36 0.81 -27.32
C TYR A 427 -19.68 0.51 -28.65
N ARG A 428 -18.79 1.41 -29.07
CA ARG A 428 -17.84 1.19 -30.17
C ARG A 428 -16.46 1.70 -29.77
N ALA A 429 -15.42 1.17 -30.39
CA ALA A 429 -14.09 1.76 -30.27
C ALA A 429 -14.03 3.10 -31.02
N ALA A 430 -13.32 4.07 -30.44
CA ALA A 430 -13.09 5.38 -31.06
C ALA A 430 -11.73 5.94 -30.60
N HIS A 431 -11.17 6.86 -31.40
CA HIS A 431 -10.04 7.65 -30.94
C HIS A 431 -10.52 8.69 -29.93
N ILE A 432 -9.83 8.76 -28.79
CA ILE A 432 -10.07 9.70 -27.71
C ILE A 432 -8.87 10.63 -27.64
N PRO A 433 -9.05 11.96 -27.82
CA PRO A 433 -7.97 12.93 -27.77
C PRO A 433 -7.13 12.78 -26.49
N GLY A 434 -5.81 12.68 -26.67
CA GLY A 434 -4.85 12.51 -25.56
C GLY A 434 -4.88 11.16 -24.83
N LYS A 435 -5.78 10.23 -25.17
CA LYS A 435 -5.88 8.89 -24.55
C LYS A 435 -5.78 7.72 -25.53
N GLY A 436 -5.68 7.99 -26.83
CA GLY A 436 -5.58 6.93 -27.85
C GLY A 436 -6.91 6.24 -28.07
N THR A 437 -6.93 4.91 -28.24
CA THR A 437 -8.16 4.17 -28.54
C THR A 437 -8.95 3.86 -27.26
N GLY A 438 -10.13 4.45 -27.11
CA GLY A 438 -11.08 4.16 -26.03
C GLY A 438 -12.40 3.57 -26.53
N LEU A 439 -13.38 3.43 -25.63
CA LEU A 439 -14.75 3.04 -25.96
C LEU A 439 -15.70 4.22 -25.75
N VAL A 440 -16.66 4.38 -26.66
CA VAL A 440 -17.73 5.39 -26.55
C VAL A 440 -19.10 4.73 -26.63
N ALA A 441 -20.06 5.23 -25.85
CA ALA A 441 -21.42 4.73 -25.86
C ALA A 441 -22.11 4.99 -27.21
N THR A 442 -22.80 3.99 -27.76
CA THR A 442 -23.56 4.12 -29.03
C THR A 442 -25.00 4.59 -28.80
N ARG A 443 -25.48 4.45 -27.58
CA ARG A 443 -26.81 4.88 -27.12
C ARG A 443 -26.74 5.31 -25.66
N ARG A 444 -27.86 5.79 -25.11
CA ARG A 444 -27.99 5.97 -23.67
C ARG A 444 -27.85 4.61 -22.96
N ILE A 445 -27.10 4.60 -21.86
CA ILE A 445 -26.90 3.43 -21.00
C ILE A 445 -27.43 3.78 -19.62
N GLU A 446 -28.23 2.89 -19.04
CA GLU A 446 -28.82 3.11 -17.73
C GLU A 446 -27.90 2.65 -16.59
N ILE A 447 -28.12 3.18 -15.39
CA ILE A 447 -27.41 2.74 -14.19
C ILE A 447 -27.61 1.23 -13.95
N GLY A 448 -26.52 0.53 -13.64
CA GLY A 448 -26.47 -0.92 -13.41
C GLY A 448 -26.52 -1.76 -14.68
N GLU A 449 -26.62 -1.15 -15.87
CA GLU A 449 -26.65 -1.89 -17.11
C GLU A 449 -25.29 -2.58 -17.38
N PRO A 450 -25.27 -3.88 -17.73
CA PRO A 450 -24.04 -4.59 -18.08
C PRO A 450 -23.51 -4.11 -19.43
N ILE A 451 -22.25 -3.69 -19.45
CA ILE A 451 -21.55 -3.24 -20.66
C ILE A 451 -20.94 -4.43 -21.39
N MET A 452 -20.17 -5.24 -20.64
CA MET A 452 -19.47 -6.40 -21.16
C MET A 452 -19.16 -7.38 -20.03
N ALA A 453 -18.99 -8.65 -20.39
CA ALA A 453 -18.48 -9.68 -19.52
C ALA A 453 -17.48 -10.53 -20.31
N GLN A 454 -16.19 -10.38 -20.00
CA GLN A 454 -15.12 -10.95 -20.81
C GLN A 454 -14.30 -11.94 -19.99
N LEU A 455 -13.87 -13.02 -20.62
CA LEU A 455 -12.94 -13.99 -20.04
C LEU A 455 -11.50 -13.63 -20.42
N PRO A 456 -10.50 -13.99 -19.59
CA PRO A 456 -9.12 -13.62 -19.88
C PRO A 456 -8.64 -14.34 -21.15
N ALA A 457 -7.83 -13.64 -21.96
CA ALA A 457 -7.10 -14.27 -23.05
C ALA A 457 -5.82 -14.93 -22.52
N VAL A 458 -5.10 -14.22 -21.64
CA VAL A 458 -3.85 -14.66 -21.03
C VAL A 458 -3.98 -14.54 -19.51
N LEU A 459 -3.64 -15.59 -18.80
CA LEU A 459 -3.59 -15.61 -17.33
C LEU A 459 -2.18 -15.98 -16.87
N VAL A 460 -1.56 -15.13 -16.06
CA VAL A 460 -0.17 -15.35 -15.61
C VAL A 460 -0.11 -15.32 -14.10
N HIS A 461 0.53 -16.31 -13.49
CA HIS A 461 0.73 -16.37 -12.06
C HIS A 461 1.55 -15.15 -11.58
N ARG A 462 1.18 -14.58 -10.43
CA ARG A 462 1.82 -13.37 -9.90
C ARG A 462 3.35 -13.50 -9.79
N SER A 463 3.85 -14.67 -9.36
CA SER A 463 5.29 -14.89 -9.22
C SER A 463 6.08 -14.76 -10.52
N PHE A 464 5.43 -14.87 -11.69
CA PHE A 464 6.06 -14.64 -12.99
C PHE A 464 6.60 -13.21 -13.14
N PHE A 465 6.00 -12.23 -12.45
CA PHE A 465 6.48 -10.84 -12.44
C PHE A 465 7.13 -10.44 -11.11
N ALA A 466 6.97 -11.23 -10.04
CA ALA A 466 7.50 -10.94 -8.71
C ALA A 466 9.00 -11.27 -8.53
N GLY A 467 9.66 -11.84 -9.54
CA GLY A 467 11.11 -12.09 -9.56
C GLY A 467 11.92 -10.80 -9.70
N GLY A 468 11.93 -9.97 -8.66
CA GLY A 468 12.89 -8.88 -8.52
C GLY A 468 14.26 -9.42 -8.13
N ALA A 469 15.30 -9.10 -8.91
CA ALA A 469 16.74 -9.09 -8.61
C ALA A 469 17.45 -10.27 -7.88
N ALA A 470 16.76 -11.29 -7.36
CA ALA A 470 17.35 -12.37 -6.54
C ALA A 470 17.06 -13.79 -7.05
N GLY A 471 16.40 -13.96 -8.20
CA GLY A 471 16.20 -15.24 -8.88
C GLY A 471 16.76 -15.17 -10.30
N ALA A 472 17.31 -16.28 -10.80
CA ALA A 472 18.04 -16.39 -12.06
C ALA A 472 17.16 -16.25 -13.32
N PHE A 473 16.30 -15.23 -13.36
CA PHE A 473 15.42 -14.96 -14.48
C PHE A 473 16.00 -13.83 -15.35
N SER A 474 16.65 -14.16 -16.47
CA SER A 474 16.98 -13.12 -17.46
C SER A 474 15.67 -12.59 -18.07
N ARG A 475 15.51 -11.26 -18.22
CA ARG A 475 14.36 -10.64 -18.92
C ARG A 475 13.97 -11.37 -20.23
N ALA A 476 14.96 -11.97 -20.91
CA ALA A 476 14.77 -12.77 -22.11
C ALA A 476 13.98 -14.08 -21.91
N GLY A 477 14.02 -14.73 -20.76
CA GLY A 477 13.22 -15.93 -20.50
C GLY A 477 11.72 -15.65 -20.34
N HIS A 478 11.33 -14.49 -19.80
CA HIS A 478 9.96 -14.14 -19.46
C HIS A 478 9.27 -13.84 -20.77
N ALA A 479 9.94 -13.04 -21.60
CA ALA A 479 9.59 -12.82 -22.98
C ALA A 479 9.38 -14.14 -23.75
N ARG A 480 10.28 -15.12 -23.63
CA ARG A 480 10.17 -16.42 -24.34
C ARG A 480 8.96 -17.25 -23.89
N ILE A 481 8.77 -17.42 -22.58
CA ILE A 481 7.63 -18.21 -22.05
C ILE A 481 6.31 -17.53 -22.40
N LEU A 482 6.24 -16.21 -22.25
CA LEU A 482 5.03 -15.46 -22.55
C LEU A 482 4.73 -15.43 -24.06
N ALA A 483 5.75 -15.32 -24.92
CA ALA A 483 5.59 -15.45 -26.37
C ALA A 483 5.07 -16.84 -26.76
N ALA A 484 5.68 -17.91 -26.21
CA ALA A 484 5.20 -19.27 -26.44
C ALA A 484 3.75 -19.45 -25.98
N ALA A 485 3.36 -18.87 -24.83
CA ALA A 485 1.97 -18.88 -24.37
C ALA A 485 1.04 -18.14 -25.33
N VAL A 486 1.39 -16.93 -25.79
CA VAL A 486 0.56 -16.12 -26.69
C VAL A 486 0.41 -16.78 -28.07
N ASP A 487 1.44 -17.48 -28.57
CA ASP A 487 1.38 -18.20 -29.84
C ASP A 487 0.34 -19.33 -29.84
N GLU A 488 0.02 -19.90 -28.68
CA GLU A 488 -1.04 -20.90 -28.51
C GLU A 488 -2.46 -20.33 -28.65
N LEU A 489 -2.64 -19.00 -28.61
CA LEU A 489 -3.95 -18.38 -28.83
C LEU A 489 -4.39 -18.54 -30.31
N PRO A 490 -5.69 -18.74 -30.58
CA PRO A 490 -6.24 -18.65 -31.94
C PRO A 490 -5.97 -17.29 -32.59
N ALA A 491 -5.76 -17.27 -33.91
CA ALA A 491 -5.30 -16.09 -34.64
C ALA A 491 -6.13 -14.80 -34.39
N PRO A 492 -7.48 -14.83 -34.37
CA PRO A 492 -8.26 -13.63 -34.07
C PRO A 492 -8.02 -13.08 -32.66
N ARG A 493 -7.94 -13.97 -31.66
CA ARG A 493 -7.74 -13.58 -30.25
C ARG A 493 -6.31 -13.13 -29.98
N ARG A 494 -5.33 -13.76 -30.65
CA ARG A 494 -3.93 -13.34 -30.63
C ARG A 494 -3.75 -11.95 -31.25
N ALA A 495 -4.40 -11.67 -32.39
CA ALA A 495 -4.36 -10.36 -33.02
C ALA A 495 -5.01 -9.29 -32.12
N LEU A 496 -6.13 -9.62 -31.47
CA LEU A 496 -6.78 -8.73 -30.52
C LEU A 496 -5.88 -8.41 -29.32
N PHE A 497 -5.26 -9.43 -28.70
CA PHE A 497 -4.27 -9.25 -27.64
C PHE A 497 -3.09 -8.37 -28.12
N ALA A 498 -2.51 -8.68 -29.28
CA ALA A 498 -1.39 -7.93 -29.83
C ALA A 498 -1.73 -6.48 -30.21
N SER A 499 -3.02 -6.12 -30.34
CA SER A 499 -3.47 -4.76 -30.68
C SER A 499 -3.59 -3.81 -29.47
N GLN A 500 -3.37 -4.30 -28.25
CA GLN A 500 -3.42 -3.50 -27.03
C GLN A 500 -2.24 -2.51 -26.96
N ALA A 501 -2.44 -1.42 -26.22
CA ALA A 501 -1.37 -0.46 -25.94
C ALA A 501 -0.26 -1.13 -25.12
N ALA A 502 0.99 -0.78 -25.36
CA ALA A 502 2.13 -1.36 -24.66
C ALA A 502 3.10 -0.25 -24.32
N GLN A 503 3.59 -0.22 -23.08
CA GLN A 503 4.64 0.72 -22.70
C GLN A 503 5.93 0.47 -23.50
N PRO A 504 6.65 1.54 -23.89
CA PRO A 504 7.93 1.42 -24.59
C PRO A 504 9.01 0.78 -23.70
N GLY A 505 10.12 0.33 -24.29
CA GLY A 505 11.32 -0.08 -23.54
C GLY A 505 11.39 -1.51 -22.96
N GLY A 506 10.48 -2.40 -23.34
CA GLY A 506 10.46 -3.83 -22.93
C GLY A 506 10.10 -4.80 -24.06
N ASP A 507 10.06 -6.10 -23.74
CA ASP A 507 9.48 -7.12 -24.62
C ASP A 507 7.98 -6.82 -24.84
N ARG A 508 7.50 -6.95 -26.08
CA ARG A 508 6.15 -6.51 -26.47
C ARG A 508 5.05 -7.15 -25.63
N TYR A 509 5.05 -8.48 -25.49
CA TYR A 509 3.97 -9.18 -24.79
C TYR A 509 4.05 -8.94 -23.29
N THR A 510 5.27 -8.85 -22.76
CA THR A 510 5.48 -8.44 -21.38
C THR A 510 4.89 -7.05 -21.16
N SER A 511 5.21 -6.06 -21.99
CA SER A 511 4.66 -4.70 -21.92
C SER A 511 3.14 -4.63 -22.07
N ILE A 512 2.54 -5.48 -22.90
CA ILE A 512 1.08 -5.58 -23.03
C ILE A 512 0.46 -6.11 -21.73
N MET A 513 0.98 -7.23 -21.21
CA MET A 513 0.50 -7.77 -19.95
C MET A 513 0.64 -6.71 -18.86
N VAL A 514 1.82 -6.08 -18.78
CA VAL A 514 2.20 -4.97 -17.89
C VAL A 514 1.11 -3.91 -17.92
N THR A 515 0.81 -3.37 -19.07
CA THR A 515 -0.06 -2.19 -19.19
C THR A 515 -1.54 -2.51 -18.95
N ASN A 516 -2.00 -3.73 -19.26
CA ASN A 516 -3.43 -3.99 -19.53
C ASN A 516 -4.08 -5.11 -18.71
N SER A 517 -3.37 -5.71 -17.76
CA SER A 517 -3.90 -6.82 -16.98
C SER A 517 -4.49 -6.38 -15.66
N PHE A 518 -5.40 -7.20 -15.14
CA PHE A 518 -6.08 -7.02 -13.88
C PHE A 518 -5.67 -8.13 -12.91
N GLN A 519 -5.51 -7.78 -11.65
CA GLN A 519 -5.33 -8.77 -10.60
C GLN A 519 -6.57 -9.65 -10.44
N MET A 520 -6.35 -10.93 -10.21
CA MET A 520 -7.41 -11.87 -9.88
C MET A 520 -6.91 -12.99 -8.97
N ASP A 521 -7.84 -13.58 -8.25
CA ASP A 521 -7.62 -14.72 -7.36
C ASP A 521 -8.47 -15.90 -7.86
N LEU A 522 -7.83 -17.04 -8.08
CA LEU A 522 -8.47 -18.29 -8.50
C LEU A 522 -9.05 -19.09 -7.32
N GLY A 523 -8.91 -18.60 -6.08
CA GLY A 523 -9.38 -19.24 -4.86
C GLY A 523 -8.47 -20.36 -4.36
N GLY A 524 -8.80 -20.87 -3.16
CA GLY A 524 -8.01 -21.87 -2.43
C GLY A 524 -7.33 -21.31 -1.18
N GLY A 525 -7.31 -20.00 -1.01
CA GLY A 525 -7.04 -19.35 0.28
C GLY A 525 -8.32 -18.72 0.82
N GLY A 526 -8.97 -19.41 1.75
CA GLY A 526 -9.98 -18.75 2.56
C GLY A 526 -9.29 -17.65 3.36
N GLY A 527 -9.78 -16.42 3.30
CA GLY A 527 -9.28 -15.28 4.09
C GLY A 527 -9.45 -15.47 5.61
N GLY A 528 -8.88 -16.53 6.16
CA GLY A 528 -8.69 -16.83 7.55
C GLY A 528 -7.20 -16.81 7.86
N GLU A 529 -6.88 -16.46 9.11
CA GLU A 529 -5.52 -16.21 9.62
C GLU A 529 -4.58 -17.43 9.63
N ASP A 530 -5.02 -18.58 9.10
CA ASP A 530 -4.33 -19.88 9.21
C ASP A 530 -3.83 -20.44 7.86
N ASP A 531 -3.93 -19.65 6.79
CA ASP A 531 -3.53 -20.11 5.45
C ASP A 531 -2.02 -19.94 5.24
N ARG A 532 -1.30 -21.06 5.29
CA ARG A 532 0.16 -21.15 5.12
C ARG A 532 0.63 -20.93 3.68
N ASP A 533 -0.27 -20.55 2.76
CA ASP A 533 -0.03 -20.45 1.32
C ASP A 533 -0.50 -19.09 0.75
N GLN A 534 -0.06 -17.99 1.38
CA GLN A 534 -0.43 -16.58 1.10
C GLN A 534 0.02 -16.03 -0.28
N GLY A 535 -0.11 -16.83 -1.33
CA GLY A 535 0.41 -16.51 -2.66
C GLY A 535 -0.11 -17.42 -3.78
N ALA A 536 -0.57 -18.62 -3.46
CA ALA A 536 -0.76 -19.66 -4.45
C ALA A 536 -1.91 -19.43 -5.43
N GLY A 537 -2.89 -18.55 -5.16
CA GLY A 537 -4.04 -18.32 -6.04
C GLY A 537 -3.94 -17.09 -6.95
N HIS A 538 -2.93 -16.23 -6.77
CA HIS A 538 -2.92 -14.89 -7.36
C HIS A 538 -2.36 -14.86 -8.79
N HIS A 539 -3.11 -14.23 -9.69
CA HIS A 539 -2.80 -14.14 -11.11
C HIS A 539 -3.09 -12.74 -11.65
N PHE A 540 -2.51 -12.46 -12.81
CA PHE A 540 -2.86 -11.34 -13.66
C PHE A 540 -3.60 -11.85 -14.89
N GLY A 541 -4.84 -11.41 -15.06
CA GLY A 541 -5.67 -11.70 -16.22
C GLY A 541 -5.65 -10.54 -17.20
N ASN A 542 -5.31 -10.82 -18.46
CA ASN A 542 -5.44 -9.86 -19.55
C ASN A 542 -6.75 -10.11 -20.32
N PHE A 543 -7.53 -9.04 -20.50
CA PHE A 543 -8.85 -9.05 -21.12
C PHE A 543 -8.87 -8.04 -22.27
N PRO A 544 -8.49 -8.42 -23.50
CA PRO A 544 -8.20 -7.48 -24.58
C PRO A 544 -9.29 -6.46 -24.89
N GLU A 545 -10.56 -6.86 -24.80
CA GLU A 545 -11.72 -6.01 -24.99
C GLU A 545 -11.89 -4.99 -23.86
N VAL A 546 -11.65 -5.41 -22.61
CA VAL A 546 -11.76 -4.58 -21.40
C VAL A 546 -10.64 -3.54 -21.36
N SER A 547 -9.44 -3.90 -21.82
CA SER A 547 -8.27 -3.01 -21.83
C SER A 547 -8.43 -1.78 -22.72
N ARG A 548 -9.55 -1.63 -23.44
CA ARG A 548 -9.92 -0.42 -24.18
C ARG A 548 -10.62 0.62 -23.30
N LEU A 549 -10.94 0.31 -22.04
CA LEU A 549 -11.52 1.26 -21.10
C LEU A 549 -10.43 2.16 -20.54
N ASN A 550 -10.50 3.45 -20.89
CA ASN A 550 -9.57 4.46 -20.43
C ASN A 550 -9.83 4.90 -18.99
N HIS A 551 -8.83 5.56 -18.40
CA HIS A 551 -8.96 6.19 -17.09
C HIS A 551 -9.83 7.46 -17.12
N ASP A 552 -10.65 7.61 -16.09
CA ASP A 552 -11.15 8.91 -15.61
C ASP A 552 -11.20 8.90 -14.07
N CYS A 553 -10.95 10.04 -13.42
CA CYS A 553 -11.07 10.17 -11.96
C CYS A 553 -12.54 10.36 -11.50
N ARG A 554 -13.49 10.43 -12.44
CA ARG A 554 -14.95 10.40 -12.22
C ARG A 554 -15.59 9.42 -13.21
N PRO A 555 -15.20 8.13 -13.14
CA PRO A 555 -15.57 7.15 -14.15
C PRO A 555 -17.08 6.88 -14.14
N ASN A 556 -17.60 6.45 -15.28
CA ASN A 556 -19.00 6.05 -15.42
C ASN A 556 -19.22 4.54 -15.36
N LEU A 557 -18.14 3.75 -15.28
CA LEU A 557 -18.19 2.31 -15.13
C LEU A 557 -17.47 1.85 -13.86
N ILE A 558 -17.91 0.69 -13.37
CA ILE A 558 -17.20 -0.13 -12.38
C ILE A 558 -17.06 -1.55 -12.94
N PHE A 559 -16.09 -2.30 -12.45
CA PHE A 559 -15.93 -3.70 -12.80
C PHE A 559 -15.81 -4.60 -11.58
N ARG A 560 -16.11 -5.88 -11.83
CA ARG A 560 -15.90 -6.98 -10.90
C ARG A 560 -15.39 -8.19 -11.67
N ILE A 561 -14.33 -8.82 -11.16
CA ILE A 561 -13.85 -10.10 -11.67
C ILE A 561 -14.40 -11.19 -10.77
N ALA A 562 -15.24 -12.05 -11.33
CA ALA A 562 -15.91 -13.11 -10.60
C ALA A 562 -14.95 -14.31 -10.45
N PRO A 563 -14.52 -14.69 -9.23
CA PRO A 563 -13.49 -15.72 -9.05
C PRO A 563 -13.96 -17.12 -9.47
N ASP A 564 -15.27 -17.37 -9.39
CA ASP A 564 -15.94 -18.61 -9.78
C ASP A 564 -16.05 -18.82 -11.30
N THR A 565 -15.89 -17.75 -12.09
CA THR A 565 -16.00 -17.81 -13.56
C THR A 565 -14.83 -17.18 -14.30
N MET A 566 -13.95 -16.46 -13.61
CA MET A 566 -12.92 -15.56 -14.15
C MET A 566 -13.46 -14.42 -15.03
N ALA A 567 -14.77 -14.22 -15.07
CA ALA A 567 -15.37 -13.22 -15.94
C ALA A 567 -15.17 -11.81 -15.36
N HIS A 568 -14.61 -10.92 -16.19
CA HIS A 568 -14.54 -9.49 -15.93
C HIS A 568 -15.85 -8.83 -16.38
N GLY A 569 -16.78 -8.67 -15.44
CA GLY A 569 -18.04 -7.96 -15.66
C GLY A 569 -17.88 -6.46 -15.45
N THR A 570 -18.35 -5.66 -16.41
CA THR A 570 -18.31 -4.19 -16.35
C THR A 570 -19.72 -3.63 -16.42
N TYR A 571 -20.02 -2.67 -15.55
CA TYR A 571 -21.38 -2.15 -15.35
C TYR A 571 -21.38 -0.62 -15.23
N ALA A 572 -22.43 0.02 -15.72
CA ALA A 572 -22.61 1.46 -15.57
C ALA A 572 -22.95 1.84 -14.13
N THR A 573 -22.28 2.85 -13.58
CA THR A 573 -22.50 3.36 -12.21
C THR A 573 -23.44 4.55 -12.18
N ARG A 574 -23.67 5.17 -13.34
CA ARG A 574 -24.60 6.27 -13.57
C ARG A 574 -25.13 6.21 -15.01
N PRO A 575 -26.18 6.97 -15.35
CA PRO A 575 -26.58 7.14 -16.74
C PRO A 575 -25.41 7.67 -17.59
N VAL A 576 -25.23 7.10 -18.78
CA VAL A 576 -24.22 7.49 -19.77
C VAL A 576 -24.92 7.95 -21.04
N ALA A 577 -24.53 9.11 -21.56
CA ALA A 577 -25.12 9.64 -22.80
C ALA A 577 -24.52 8.96 -24.04
N ALA A 578 -25.28 8.92 -25.15
CA ALA A 578 -24.73 8.49 -26.43
C ALA A 578 -23.56 9.40 -26.84
N GLY A 579 -22.45 8.79 -27.25
CA GLY A 579 -21.20 9.49 -27.61
C GLY A 579 -20.27 9.79 -26.43
N GLU A 580 -20.69 9.56 -25.19
CA GLU A 580 -19.83 9.73 -24.01
C GLU A 580 -18.77 8.61 -23.95
N GLU A 581 -17.54 8.95 -23.55
CA GLU A 581 -16.47 7.96 -23.30
C GLU A 581 -16.85 7.05 -22.13
N LEU A 582 -16.63 5.75 -22.30
CA LEU A 582 -16.75 4.74 -21.28
C LEU A 582 -15.42 4.57 -20.55
N SER A 583 -15.41 4.83 -19.25
CA SER A 583 -14.18 4.89 -18.47
C SER A 583 -14.31 4.18 -17.12
N ILE A 584 -13.18 3.67 -16.65
CA ILE A 584 -12.99 3.11 -15.30
C ILE A 584 -11.93 3.93 -14.57
N SER A 585 -11.82 3.74 -13.25
CA SER A 585 -10.65 4.24 -12.54
C SER A 585 -9.53 3.21 -12.55
N TYR A 586 -8.29 3.66 -12.73
CA TYR A 586 -7.08 2.83 -12.61
C TYR A 586 -6.48 2.93 -11.20
N ILE A 587 -6.94 3.90 -10.44
CA ILE A 587 -6.39 4.34 -9.16
C ILE A 587 -7.52 4.57 -8.16
N ASP A 588 -7.18 4.87 -6.91
CA ASP A 588 -8.16 5.31 -5.94
C ASP A 588 -8.70 6.72 -6.29
N LEU A 589 -9.99 6.93 -6.06
CA LEU A 589 -10.71 8.18 -6.36
C LEU A 589 -10.63 9.20 -5.23
N PHE A 590 -10.37 8.77 -3.99
CA PHE A 590 -10.33 9.64 -2.80
C PHE A 590 -9.05 10.47 -2.68
N LEU A 591 -8.07 10.16 -3.52
CA LEU A 591 -6.74 10.72 -3.56
C LEU A 591 -6.75 12.20 -3.99
N PRO A 592 -5.94 13.10 -3.40
CA PRO A 592 -5.77 14.45 -3.91
C PRO A 592 -5.25 14.49 -5.36
N GLN A 593 -5.57 15.56 -6.09
CA GLN A 593 -5.23 15.67 -7.52
C GLN A 593 -3.75 15.44 -7.83
N ALA A 594 -2.85 16.00 -7.02
CA ALA A 594 -1.42 15.90 -7.25
C ALA A 594 -0.95 14.44 -7.14
N GLU A 595 -1.52 13.69 -6.20
CA GLU A 595 -1.22 12.28 -5.99
C GLU A 595 -1.83 11.42 -7.11
N ARG A 596 -3.06 11.71 -7.56
CA ARG A 596 -3.65 11.04 -8.74
C ARG A 596 -2.79 11.21 -9.99
N ARG A 597 -2.34 12.43 -10.29
CA ARG A 597 -1.49 12.71 -11.46
C ARG A 597 -0.10 12.08 -11.31
N ALA A 598 0.50 12.14 -10.12
CA ALA A 598 1.78 11.49 -9.87
C ALA A 598 1.70 9.97 -10.08
N GLN A 599 0.62 9.33 -9.60
CA GLN A 599 0.37 7.91 -9.86
C GLN A 599 0.30 7.65 -11.35
N LEU A 600 -0.65 8.28 -12.05
CA LEU A 600 -0.89 8.01 -13.47
C LEU A 600 0.34 8.30 -14.35
N GLN A 601 1.12 9.32 -14.00
CA GLN A 601 2.35 9.65 -14.70
C GLN A 601 3.43 8.59 -14.49
N LEU A 602 3.63 8.14 -13.24
CA LEU A 602 4.57 7.07 -12.97
C LEU A 602 4.12 5.78 -13.66
N SER A 603 2.82 5.51 -13.56
CA SER A 603 2.18 4.23 -13.80
C SER A 603 1.81 3.92 -15.24
N TRP A 604 1.39 4.94 -15.98
CA TRP A 604 0.96 4.80 -17.37
C TRP A 604 1.61 5.86 -18.27
N GLY A 605 2.49 6.72 -17.71
CA GLY A 605 3.23 7.71 -18.48
C GLY A 605 2.40 8.92 -18.90
N PHE A 606 1.19 9.13 -18.37
CA PHE A 606 0.33 10.25 -18.77
C PHE A 606 -0.13 11.12 -17.59
N ARG A 607 -0.27 12.43 -17.87
CA ARG A 607 -0.93 13.39 -16.96
C ARG A 607 -2.43 13.41 -17.24
N CYS A 608 -3.24 13.09 -16.24
CA CYS A 608 -4.70 13.09 -16.39
C CYS A 608 -5.27 14.50 -16.59
N SER A 609 -6.08 14.65 -17.65
CA SER A 609 -6.76 15.88 -18.07
C SER A 609 -8.28 15.84 -17.84
N CYS A 610 -8.79 14.88 -17.04
CA CYS A 610 -10.21 14.81 -16.72
C CYS A 610 -10.70 16.04 -15.93
N ALA A 611 -12.02 16.23 -15.89
CA ALA A 611 -12.62 17.39 -15.22
C ALA A 611 -12.24 17.51 -13.73
N ALA A 612 -12.01 16.40 -13.04
CA ALA A 612 -11.55 16.41 -11.65
C ALA A 612 -10.09 16.87 -11.50
N CYS A 613 -9.25 16.60 -12.49
CA CYS A 613 -7.83 16.96 -12.45
C CYS A 613 -7.55 18.37 -12.97
N THR A 614 -8.42 18.90 -13.83
CA THR A 614 -8.29 20.26 -14.40
C THR A 614 -9.22 21.29 -13.72
N GLY A 615 -10.01 20.88 -12.73
CA GLY A 615 -10.95 21.77 -12.03
C GLY A 615 -12.18 22.18 -12.84
N ARG A 616 -12.45 21.55 -13.99
CA ARG A 616 -13.62 21.88 -14.84
C ARG A 616 -14.93 21.45 -14.18
N ASP A 617 -15.97 22.28 -14.32
CA ASP A 617 -17.32 21.88 -13.89
C ASP A 617 -17.87 20.81 -14.83
N ILE A 618 -18.08 19.63 -14.27
CA ILE A 618 -18.68 18.45 -14.89
C ILE A 618 -20.12 18.64 -15.39
N ASN A 619 -20.81 19.70 -14.93
CA ASN A 619 -22.17 20.02 -15.37
C ASN A 619 -22.17 20.98 -16.57
N ASN A 620 -21.03 21.60 -16.87
CA ASN A 620 -20.84 22.33 -18.12
C ASN A 620 -20.36 21.36 -19.19
N LYS A 621 -21.12 21.30 -20.29
CA LYS A 621 -20.74 20.56 -21.50
C LYS A 621 -19.35 21.04 -21.95
N PRO A 622 -18.41 20.14 -22.30
CA PRO A 622 -17.16 20.58 -22.90
C PRO A 622 -17.48 21.37 -24.18
N PRO A 623 -16.89 22.56 -24.42
CA PRO A 623 -16.85 23.10 -25.76
C PRO A 623 -16.01 22.09 -26.59
N GLY A 624 -16.64 21.43 -27.56
CA GLY A 624 -15.94 20.52 -28.50
C GLY A 624 -16.32 19.03 -28.46
N GLY A 625 -17.12 18.54 -27.49
CA GLY A 625 -17.55 17.13 -27.45
C GLY A 625 -18.90 16.83 -28.13
N GLY A 626 -19.41 17.75 -28.95
CA GLY A 626 -20.75 17.66 -29.53
C GLY A 626 -20.75 17.04 -30.93
N ALA A 627 -21.27 15.81 -31.04
CA ALA A 627 -21.97 15.28 -32.21
C ALA A 627 -21.45 15.72 -33.60
N ALA A 628 -20.30 15.19 -34.04
CA ALA A 628 -20.09 15.02 -35.46
C ALA A 628 -20.95 13.83 -35.91
N VAL A 629 -22.17 14.11 -36.37
CA VAL A 629 -22.89 13.20 -37.26
C VAL A 629 -22.00 13.04 -38.48
N ALA A 630 -21.53 11.82 -38.72
CA ALA A 630 -20.75 11.48 -39.90
C ALA A 630 -21.48 11.96 -41.15
N ARG A 631 -20.90 12.97 -41.81
CA ARG A 631 -21.17 13.26 -43.21
C ARG A 631 -19.87 12.99 -43.95
N ASP A 632 -19.91 11.94 -44.77
CA ASP A 632 -18.89 11.63 -45.77
C ASP A 632 -18.65 12.87 -46.64
N HIS A 633 -17.51 13.52 -46.49
CA HIS A 633 -16.87 14.25 -47.57
C HIS A 633 -15.35 14.16 -47.40
N HIS A 634 -14.74 13.46 -48.35
CA HIS A 634 -13.30 13.50 -48.62
C HIS A 634 -12.90 14.95 -48.92
N GLU A 635 -12.02 15.52 -48.10
CA GLU A 635 -11.02 16.52 -48.50
C GLU A 635 -10.00 16.65 -47.36
N GLU A 636 -8.74 16.41 -47.69
CA GLU A 636 -7.59 16.48 -46.80
C GLU A 636 -7.26 17.95 -46.54
N GLU A 637 -7.80 18.52 -45.47
CA GLU A 637 -7.28 19.77 -44.89
C GLU A 637 -6.53 19.42 -43.60
N GLU A 638 -5.23 19.69 -43.59
CA GLU A 638 -4.38 19.71 -42.40
C GLU A 638 -4.93 20.77 -41.44
N GLN A 639 -5.82 20.36 -40.54
CA GLN A 639 -6.20 21.18 -39.39
C GLN A 639 -5.02 21.14 -38.41
N GLU A 640 -4.32 22.27 -38.30
CA GLU A 640 -3.43 22.56 -37.17
C GLU A 640 -4.20 22.21 -35.88
N GLU A 641 -3.70 21.21 -35.16
CA GLU A 641 -4.22 20.77 -33.88
C GLU A 641 -3.93 21.87 -32.88
N ASP A 642 -4.87 22.83 -32.77
CA ASP A 642 -4.85 23.93 -31.82
C ASP A 642 -4.92 23.32 -30.40
N THR A 643 -3.77 22.98 -29.85
CA THR A 643 -3.64 22.53 -28.46
C THR A 643 -3.86 23.75 -27.58
N GLU A 644 -5.12 24.15 -27.38
CA GLU A 644 -5.49 25.03 -26.28
C GLU A 644 -5.08 24.34 -24.98
N GLU A 645 -3.90 24.69 -24.47
CA GLU A 645 -3.40 24.26 -23.17
C GLU A 645 -4.26 24.93 -22.10
N TYR A 646 -5.41 24.31 -21.78
CA TYR A 646 -6.29 24.80 -20.73
C TYR A 646 -5.53 24.83 -19.40
N GLU A 647 -5.36 26.03 -18.86
CA GLU A 647 -4.83 26.21 -17.51
C GLU A 647 -5.74 25.50 -16.49
N ASP A 648 -5.13 24.81 -15.54
CA ASP A 648 -5.85 24.13 -14.46
C ASP A 648 -6.51 25.17 -13.54
N ASP A 649 -7.80 24.99 -13.19
CA ASP A 649 -8.44 25.79 -12.13
C ASP A 649 -7.98 25.29 -10.75
N GLU A 650 -6.82 25.76 -10.32
CA GLU A 650 -6.19 25.43 -9.03
C GLU A 650 -7.14 25.65 -7.84
N ALA A 651 -7.99 26.68 -7.90
CA ALA A 651 -8.95 26.97 -6.84
C ALA A 651 -10.06 25.92 -6.80
N ALA A 652 -10.58 25.47 -7.95
CA ALA A 652 -11.55 24.38 -8.03
C ALA A 652 -10.95 23.04 -7.59
N ILE A 653 -9.70 22.78 -7.96
CA ILE A 653 -8.95 21.58 -7.56
C ILE A 653 -8.78 21.55 -6.03
N ALA A 654 -8.28 22.62 -5.43
CA ALA A 654 -8.11 22.73 -3.98
C ALA A 654 -9.45 22.55 -3.22
N ARG A 655 -10.56 23.06 -3.78
CA ARG A 655 -11.90 22.83 -3.24
C ARG A 655 -12.31 21.35 -3.34
N SER A 656 -12.00 20.66 -4.43
CA SER A 656 -12.22 19.20 -4.56
C SER A 656 -11.42 18.42 -3.52
N ASP A 657 -10.13 18.68 -3.42
CA ASP A 657 -9.26 17.99 -2.45
C ASP A 657 -9.72 18.22 -1.01
N SER A 658 -10.22 19.42 -0.70
CA SER A 658 -10.82 19.70 0.61
C SER A 658 -12.10 18.90 0.86
N ARG A 659 -12.93 18.69 -0.17
CA ARG A 659 -14.16 17.89 -0.07
C ARG A 659 -13.84 16.40 0.10
N LEU A 660 -12.84 15.87 -0.60
CA LEU A 660 -12.38 14.48 -0.42
C LEU A 660 -11.89 14.23 1.01
N ARG A 661 -11.05 15.12 1.57
CA ARG A 661 -10.63 15.05 2.99
C ARG A 661 -11.79 15.19 3.97
N GLU A 662 -12.86 15.88 3.60
CA GLU A 662 -14.07 16.00 4.42
C GLU A 662 -14.89 14.72 4.38
N ILE A 663 -15.02 14.07 3.22
CA ILE A 663 -15.65 12.76 3.07
C ILE A 663 -14.98 11.75 4.00
N GLU A 664 -13.65 11.59 3.93
CA GLU A 664 -12.92 10.64 4.80
C GLU A 664 -13.19 10.86 6.29
N ARG A 665 -13.20 12.13 6.72
CA ARG A 665 -13.51 12.50 8.11
C ARG A 665 -14.94 12.16 8.50
N LEU A 666 -15.91 12.45 7.63
CA LEU A 666 -17.33 12.17 7.88
C LEU A 666 -17.60 10.67 7.88
N GLU A 667 -17.02 9.89 6.97
CA GLU A 667 -17.14 8.43 6.97
C GLU A 667 -16.58 7.82 8.25
N ALA A 668 -15.39 8.27 8.70
CA ALA A 668 -14.80 7.80 9.95
C ALA A 668 -15.70 8.12 11.16
N GLN A 669 -16.22 9.35 11.22
CA GLN A 669 -17.12 9.77 12.30
C GLN A 669 -18.45 9.01 12.29
N LEU A 670 -19.05 8.81 11.11
CA LEU A 670 -20.35 8.15 10.96
C LEU A 670 -20.28 6.63 11.14
N SER A 671 -19.12 6.02 10.85
CA SER A 671 -18.88 4.59 11.05
C SER A 671 -18.68 4.23 12.52
N ASP A 672 -18.26 5.19 13.35
CA ASP A 672 -18.16 4.99 14.79
C ASP A 672 -19.53 5.09 15.49
N LEU A 673 -20.03 3.95 15.97
CA LEU A 673 -21.31 3.84 16.69
C LEU A 673 -21.34 4.62 18.03
N GLN A 674 -20.18 4.98 18.57
CA GLN A 674 -20.06 5.72 19.82
C GLN A 674 -19.95 7.23 19.62
N SER A 675 -19.70 7.69 18.40
CA SER A 675 -19.59 9.11 18.10
C SER A 675 -20.84 9.89 18.55
N ALA A 676 -20.64 10.89 19.40
CA ALA A 676 -21.69 11.79 19.85
C ALA A 676 -22.03 12.82 18.75
N ASN A 677 -23.16 13.51 18.89
CA ASN A 677 -23.53 14.67 18.05
C ASN A 677 -23.74 14.39 16.55
N ILE A 678 -24.14 13.18 16.18
CA ILE A 678 -24.56 12.89 14.81
C ILE A 678 -25.98 13.41 14.59
N THR A 679 -26.14 14.33 13.62
CA THR A 679 -27.44 14.89 13.22
C THR A 679 -27.75 14.50 11.76
N PRO A 680 -29.02 14.59 11.32
CA PRO A 680 -29.35 14.39 9.91
C PRO A 680 -28.53 15.27 8.96
N ALA A 681 -28.19 16.50 9.37
CA ALA A 681 -27.38 17.42 8.56
C ALA A 681 -25.95 16.91 8.30
N VAL A 682 -25.36 16.18 9.24
CA VAL A 682 -24.04 15.56 9.06
C VAL A 682 -24.11 14.46 8.00
N VAL A 683 -25.18 13.66 8.02
CA VAL A 683 -25.40 12.60 7.03
C VAL A 683 -25.74 13.20 5.65
N ASP A 684 -26.58 14.24 5.60
CA ASP A 684 -26.90 14.98 4.38
C ASP A 684 -25.63 15.58 3.75
N ARG A 685 -24.70 16.08 4.58
CA ARG A 685 -23.41 16.60 4.12
C ARG A 685 -22.57 15.52 3.46
N LEU A 686 -22.45 14.34 4.05
CA LEU A 686 -21.73 13.21 3.43
C LEU A 686 -22.33 12.89 2.06
N VAL A 687 -23.65 12.72 2.00
CA VAL A 687 -24.35 12.37 0.76
C VAL A 687 -24.11 13.42 -0.34
N HIS A 688 -24.23 14.70 0.01
CA HIS A 688 -23.99 15.79 -0.92
C HIS A 688 -22.56 15.81 -1.46
N LEU A 689 -21.56 15.51 -0.62
CA LEU A 689 -20.17 15.49 -1.05
C LEU A 689 -19.90 14.34 -2.04
N TYR A 690 -20.48 13.16 -1.82
CA TYR A 690 -20.39 12.04 -2.78
C TYR A 690 -20.98 12.41 -4.15
N GLU A 691 -22.17 13.03 -4.17
CA GLU A 691 -22.82 13.48 -5.40
C GLU A 691 -22.01 14.58 -6.09
N ARG A 692 -21.45 15.53 -5.31
CA ARG A 692 -20.66 16.65 -5.83
C ARG A 692 -19.34 16.19 -6.44
N GLU A 693 -18.69 15.20 -5.83
CA GLU A 693 -17.43 14.63 -6.33
C GLU A 693 -17.60 13.57 -7.42
N ARG A 694 -18.85 13.14 -7.71
CA ARG A 694 -19.18 12.07 -8.67
C ARG A 694 -18.42 10.77 -8.38
N LEU A 695 -18.49 10.35 -7.12
CA LEU A 695 -17.89 9.10 -6.66
C LEU A 695 -18.79 7.89 -6.96
N ASP A 696 -19.54 7.92 -8.07
CA ASP A 696 -20.55 6.92 -8.43
C ASP A 696 -20.00 5.48 -8.44
N ALA A 697 -18.75 5.31 -8.91
CA ALA A 697 -18.05 4.02 -8.97
C ALA A 697 -17.44 3.56 -7.63
N LYS A 698 -17.54 4.36 -6.57
CA LYS A 698 -17.07 4.05 -5.20
C LYS A 698 -18.09 4.45 -4.14
N ALA A 699 -19.37 4.43 -4.52
CA ALA A 699 -20.43 4.95 -3.67
C ALA A 699 -20.96 3.92 -2.66
N ALA A 700 -20.61 2.63 -2.80
CA ALA A 700 -21.16 1.57 -1.95
C ALA A 700 -20.92 1.80 -0.44
N GLY A 701 -19.70 2.17 -0.06
CA GLY A 701 -19.33 2.48 1.34
C GLY A 701 -20.13 3.67 1.88
N GLY A 702 -20.04 4.81 1.20
CA GLY A 702 -20.71 6.05 1.60
C GLY A 702 -22.24 5.90 1.72
N TRP A 703 -22.88 5.21 0.77
CA TRP A 703 -24.32 4.92 0.85
C TRP A 703 -24.69 3.99 2.00
N THR A 704 -23.86 2.99 2.29
CA THR A 704 -24.07 2.07 3.42
C THR A 704 -23.99 2.85 4.74
N VAL A 705 -22.93 3.64 4.94
CA VAL A 705 -22.72 4.47 6.13
C VAL A 705 -23.86 5.46 6.32
N ALA A 706 -24.29 6.13 5.25
CA ALA A 706 -25.39 7.10 5.31
C ALA A 706 -26.74 6.42 5.62
N ALA A 707 -27.05 5.30 4.96
CA ALA A 707 -28.29 4.55 5.18
C ALA A 707 -28.41 4.07 6.64
N MET A 708 -27.34 3.48 7.18
CA MET A 708 -27.29 3.02 8.55
C MET A 708 -27.48 4.16 9.54
N ASN A 709 -26.81 5.31 9.34
CA ASN A 709 -26.96 6.45 10.25
C ASN A 709 -28.34 7.10 10.19
N TYR A 710 -29.00 7.16 9.02
CA TYR A 710 -30.39 7.57 8.97
C TYR A 710 -31.31 6.63 9.75
N ALA A 711 -31.07 5.32 9.69
CA ALA A 711 -31.83 4.37 10.50
C ALA A 711 -31.59 4.60 12.00
N MET A 712 -30.34 4.85 12.41
CA MET A 712 -29.98 5.18 13.80
C MET A 712 -30.64 6.45 14.32
N LEU A 713 -30.90 7.41 13.44
CA LEU A 713 -31.58 8.67 13.73
C LEU A 713 -33.11 8.59 13.59
N GLY A 714 -33.66 7.41 13.30
CA GLY A 714 -35.11 7.21 13.13
C GLY A 714 -35.69 7.83 11.85
N GLN A 715 -34.85 8.11 10.85
CA GLN A 715 -35.24 8.73 9.57
C GLN A 715 -35.61 7.64 8.55
N GLU A 716 -36.83 7.11 8.65
CA GLU A 716 -37.27 5.92 7.88
C GLU A 716 -37.08 6.08 6.36
N ASP A 717 -37.63 7.14 5.75
CA ASP A 717 -37.65 7.29 4.29
C ASP A 717 -36.24 7.49 3.71
N LYS A 718 -35.40 8.28 4.41
CA LYS A 718 -34.00 8.50 4.01
C LYS A 718 -33.19 7.22 4.13
N ALA A 719 -33.35 6.47 5.23
CA ALA A 719 -32.71 5.18 5.43
C ALA A 719 -33.11 4.18 4.34
N ARG A 720 -34.42 4.07 4.05
CA ARG A 720 -34.98 3.19 3.03
C ARG A 720 -34.39 3.48 1.64
N ARG A 721 -34.40 4.76 1.23
CA ARG A 721 -33.89 5.18 -0.09
C ARG A 721 -32.40 4.86 -0.23
N LEU A 722 -31.58 5.28 0.74
CA LEU A 722 -30.13 5.09 0.65
C LEU A 722 -29.72 3.64 0.83
N ALA A 723 -30.42 2.85 1.63
CA ALA A 723 -30.19 1.41 1.73
C ALA A 723 -30.46 0.72 0.38
N GLY A 724 -31.50 1.14 -0.35
CA GLY A 724 -31.75 0.64 -1.71
C GLY A 724 -30.65 1.03 -2.70
N MET A 725 -30.08 2.23 -2.59
CA MET A 725 -28.94 2.67 -3.40
C MET A 725 -27.66 1.91 -3.03
N ALA A 726 -27.37 1.76 -1.74
CA ALA A 726 -26.24 1.01 -1.20
C ALA A 726 -26.28 -0.45 -1.65
N ALA A 727 -27.44 -1.10 -1.54
CA ALA A 727 -27.62 -2.48 -2.00
C ALA A 727 -27.23 -2.67 -3.47
N ARG A 728 -27.68 -1.77 -4.36
CA ARG A 728 -27.31 -1.82 -5.78
C ARG A 728 -25.83 -1.56 -5.99
N ALA A 729 -25.28 -0.54 -5.34
CA ALA A 729 -23.85 -0.22 -5.47
C ALA A 729 -22.98 -1.40 -5.01
N VAL A 730 -23.23 -1.96 -3.81
CA VAL A 730 -22.54 -3.15 -3.29
C VAL A 730 -22.71 -4.34 -4.23
N ALA A 731 -23.89 -4.54 -4.81
CA ALA A 731 -24.11 -5.62 -5.78
C ALA A 731 -23.26 -5.47 -7.05
N LEU A 732 -23.06 -4.24 -7.52
CA LEU A 732 -22.16 -3.95 -8.65
C LEU A 732 -20.69 -4.18 -8.28
N GLU A 733 -20.24 -3.76 -7.08
CA GLU A 733 -18.83 -3.90 -6.69
C GLU A 733 -18.46 -5.35 -6.30
N TYR A 734 -19.34 -6.03 -5.55
CA TYR A 734 -19.04 -7.30 -4.88
C TYR A 734 -19.94 -8.47 -5.31
N GLY A 735 -20.98 -8.23 -6.08
CA GLY A 735 -21.93 -9.24 -6.57
C GLY A 735 -23.28 -9.22 -5.85
N GLU A 736 -24.33 -9.69 -6.53
CA GLU A 736 -25.72 -9.68 -6.04
C GLU A 736 -25.91 -10.35 -4.67
N ASP A 737 -25.15 -11.42 -4.40
CA ASP A 737 -25.24 -12.19 -3.16
C ASP A 737 -24.26 -11.73 -2.07
N ALA A 738 -23.59 -10.58 -2.27
CA ALA A 738 -22.71 -10.01 -1.25
C ALA A 738 -23.47 -9.79 0.06
N PRO A 739 -22.91 -10.21 1.23
CA PRO A 739 -23.61 -10.10 2.52
C PRO A 739 -24.11 -8.68 2.80
N ASP A 740 -23.30 -7.66 2.51
CA ASP A 740 -23.66 -6.27 2.73
C ASP A 740 -24.81 -5.82 1.81
N ALA A 741 -24.90 -6.36 0.59
CA ALA A 741 -26.02 -6.09 -0.31
C ALA A 741 -27.32 -6.73 0.20
N VAL A 742 -27.23 -7.92 0.83
CA VAL A 742 -28.38 -8.55 1.50
C VAL A 742 -28.84 -7.69 2.68
N VAL A 743 -27.91 -7.29 3.56
CA VAL A 743 -28.21 -6.47 4.74
C VAL A 743 -28.82 -5.12 4.33
N MET A 744 -28.30 -4.47 3.29
CA MET A 744 -28.87 -3.22 2.78
C MET A 744 -30.24 -3.41 2.10
N ARG A 745 -30.49 -4.54 1.43
CA ARG A 745 -31.84 -4.87 0.91
C ARG A 745 -32.84 -5.07 2.05
N ASP A 746 -32.42 -5.72 3.13
CA ASP A 746 -33.27 -5.94 4.30
C ASP A 746 -33.55 -4.63 5.04
N LEU A 747 -32.53 -3.78 5.22
CA LEU A 747 -32.71 -2.42 5.74
C LEU A 747 -33.66 -1.59 4.87
N ALA A 748 -33.55 -1.68 3.54
CA ALA A 748 -34.46 -1.00 2.62
C ALA A 748 -35.90 -1.54 2.71
N ARG A 749 -36.10 -2.83 2.94
CA ARG A 749 -37.44 -3.43 3.09
C ARG A 749 -38.07 -3.06 4.42
N ASN A 750 -37.32 -3.16 5.51
CA ASN A 750 -37.82 -2.93 6.87
C ASN A 750 -36.81 -2.14 7.73
N PRO A 751 -36.74 -0.80 7.58
CA PRO A 751 -35.82 0.02 8.36
C PRO A 751 -36.02 -0.12 9.88
N LYS A 752 -37.28 -0.20 10.33
CA LYS A 752 -37.67 -0.31 11.75
C LYS A 752 -37.29 -1.63 12.41
N GLY A 753 -37.17 -2.70 11.61
CA GLY A 753 -36.74 -4.02 12.09
C GLY A 753 -35.23 -4.23 12.08
N HIS A 754 -34.47 -3.30 11.49
CA HIS A 754 -33.01 -3.39 11.46
C HIS A 754 -32.40 -3.02 12.82
N TRP A 755 -31.34 -3.71 13.23
CA TRP A 755 -30.72 -3.54 14.57
C TRP A 755 -30.20 -2.12 14.84
N THR A 756 -29.94 -1.34 13.79
CA THR A 756 -29.51 0.05 13.92
C THR A 756 -30.65 1.02 14.20
N TRP A 757 -31.92 0.61 14.06
CA TRP A 757 -33.06 1.52 14.18
C TRP A 757 -33.09 2.25 15.53
N ASN A 758 -33.22 3.57 15.49
CA ASN A 758 -33.26 4.45 16.66
C ASN A 758 -32.06 4.38 17.62
N ALA A 759 -30.94 3.74 17.24
CA ALA A 759 -29.81 3.53 18.14
C ALA A 759 -29.13 4.83 18.64
N ARG A 760 -29.37 5.97 17.96
CA ARG A 760 -28.89 7.31 18.34
C ARG A 760 -30.01 8.22 18.84
N VAL A 761 -31.27 7.79 18.82
CA VAL A 761 -32.40 8.59 19.31
C VAL A 761 -32.33 8.68 20.83
N GLY A 762 -32.31 9.90 21.37
CA GLY A 762 -32.28 10.15 22.82
C GLY A 762 -30.89 10.18 23.47
N ARG A 763 -29.79 9.99 22.72
CA ARG A 763 -28.44 10.28 23.20
C ARG A 763 -28.28 11.81 23.25
N LYS A 764 -28.19 12.39 24.45
CA LYS A 764 -27.98 13.84 24.62
C LYS A 764 -26.68 14.26 23.93
N ALA A 765 -26.75 15.40 23.23
CA ALA A 765 -25.64 16.08 22.57
C ALA A 765 -24.47 16.39 23.52
#